data_AF-A0A1I8B218-F1
#
_entry.id   AF-A0A1I8B218-F1
#
_cell.length_a   1.000
_cell.length_b   1.000
_cell.length_c   1.000
_cell.angle_alpha   90.00
_cell.angle_beta   90.00
_cell.angle_gamma   90.00
#
_symmetry.space_group_name_H-M   'P 1'
#
loop_
_entity.id
_entity.type
_entity.pdbx_description
1 polymer ?
#
loop_
_entity_poly.entity_id
_entity_poly.type
_entity_poly.pdbx_seq_one_letter_code
_entity_poly.pdbx_strand_id
1 'polypeptide(L)'
;MEADDFECSLEHCFVSVDTVKDNITYANIFRRSDVFLFGCGDCPSNKIPCRMCKADPSTCNNEGFFLNAHYCWNTSNLIDVCDFNVYTSLCYHVVDKEHKVIHQGCGAYHSQRNPWQTKYVATVSCDEYLCDSKKLYEETPFCLKRVKAGDEEKRWRRKGEDEEVKQCSVQECYIYKHKDGKYEQGCGKCNSNNKIPCRTCYTKMCNNEKFFDEGFFCWKKDEIVEECSGKKVCYYASDNKVIDQGCGDSSNIEPFAICYEKFCNTKELLDKSLFCLNKDSIKSLKQCHTECFVHRHSNGTLEQGCDNCTGKVDNEGDCYTCKEKYCNEEKQVNQHCLKNDGTTCKVPFGESCFEQRTETNEVNKGCGDCTSKERCITCNNHLCNKETKILYYCKSDEDREEICYESNCSISLKEGNKKGYNYKCGNCTENIKQKCVDCNNRPLCNNKELIENSLFCWKKTENTTKISENRICKSKCFVERNKYGQVIQNCGGICSSESKEDCIYCNKTYCNEESLVPKHCWINEKEICKTKFNIPCFTERTLINSKYYYNCGNCSSKDKDENLKKLLNGIDNVQCADCNNSPLCNNEKFFESKLFCWEKTKLQTNKTKGMKICEEECFVLRDNENGIVEQGCGNCSNKEYSECKTCKNKKYCNEENLVSIHCFDNKKTCKTLFNSSCYLLRNSTNGVSKGCGKCPFYTCKECNGHLCNDENKIKLPYYCFGLMANYKECKENNCYIANIEINNK
;
A
#
# COMPACT_ATOMS: atom_id res chain seq x y z
N MET A 1 -57.46 -27.97 98.72
CA MET A 1 -57.81 -29.31 99.25
C MET A 1 -56.57 -29.84 99.91
N GLU A 2 -56.70 -30.19 101.18
CA GLU A 2 -55.64 -30.71 102.04
C GLU A 2 -54.98 -31.93 101.41
N ALA A 3 -53.66 -32.04 101.60
CA ALA A 3 -52.87 -33.20 101.24
C ALA A 3 -53.24 -34.33 102.20
N ASP A 4 -54.11 -35.24 101.77
CA ASP A 4 -54.24 -36.54 102.41
C ASP A 4 -52.99 -37.36 102.05
N ASP A 5 -52.20 -37.68 103.07
CA ASP A 5 -51.15 -38.69 103.05
C ASP A 5 -51.74 -40.04 102.61
N PHE A 6 -51.71 -40.31 101.30
CA PHE A 6 -51.93 -41.65 100.78
C PHE A 6 -50.66 -42.47 100.99
N GLU A 7 -50.55 -43.14 102.14
CA GLU A 7 -49.66 -44.28 102.31
C GLU A 7 -50.02 -45.34 101.26
N CYS A 8 -49.15 -45.54 100.26
CA CYS A 8 -49.31 -46.63 99.31
C CYS A 8 -49.17 -47.96 100.06
N SER A 9 -50.25 -48.73 100.15
CA SER A 9 -50.25 -50.08 100.74
C SER A 9 -49.61 -51.15 99.84
N LEU A 10 -49.13 -50.76 98.65
CA LEU A 10 -48.45 -51.60 97.66
C LEU A 10 -46.93 -51.37 97.73
N GLU A 11 -46.11 -52.39 97.44
CA GLU A 11 -44.63 -52.33 97.53
C GLU A 11 -43.97 -51.26 96.62
N HIS A 12 -44.72 -50.68 95.67
CA HIS A 12 -44.20 -49.75 94.66
C HIS A 12 -45.05 -48.48 94.51
N CYS A 13 -44.38 -47.37 94.21
CA CYS A 13 -44.95 -46.09 93.79
C CYS A 13 -44.41 -45.72 92.41
N PHE A 14 -45.15 -44.88 91.66
CA PHE A 14 -44.67 -44.32 90.40
C PHE A 14 -44.81 -42.80 90.34
N VAL A 15 -43.94 -42.18 89.55
CA VAL A 15 -44.06 -40.80 89.07
C VAL A 15 -44.01 -40.80 87.54
N SER A 16 -44.96 -40.13 86.92
CA SER A 16 -45.04 -39.93 85.48
C SER A 16 -45.38 -38.48 85.16
N VAL A 17 -45.17 -38.06 83.93
CA VAL A 17 -45.70 -36.79 83.43
C VAL A 17 -47.00 -37.09 82.68
N ASP A 18 -48.03 -36.25 82.84
CA ASP A 18 -49.35 -36.41 82.21
C ASP A 18 -49.36 -36.15 80.69
N THR A 19 -48.37 -36.68 79.98
CA THR A 19 -48.28 -36.67 78.53
C THR A 19 -48.76 -38.00 77.97
N VAL A 20 -49.85 -37.97 77.19
CA VAL A 20 -50.37 -39.14 76.48
C VAL A 20 -49.35 -39.57 75.41
N LYS A 21 -49.13 -40.88 75.32
CA LYS A 21 -48.18 -41.60 74.44
C LYS A 21 -48.04 -41.08 73.00
N ASP A 22 -49.07 -40.42 72.46
CA ASP A 22 -49.14 -39.98 71.06
C ASP A 22 -48.78 -38.49 70.83
N ASN A 23 -48.45 -37.72 71.88
CA ASN A 23 -48.27 -36.25 71.78
C ASN A 23 -46.86 -35.73 72.15
N ILE A 24 -45.84 -36.59 72.18
CA ILE A 24 -44.45 -36.16 72.46
C ILE A 24 -43.78 -35.74 71.14
N THR A 25 -43.83 -34.44 70.83
CA THR A 25 -42.99 -33.83 69.79
C THR A 25 -41.63 -33.42 70.36
N TYR A 26 -40.57 -33.64 69.57
CA TYR A 26 -39.11 -33.54 69.82
C TYR A 26 -38.55 -32.33 70.63
N ALA A 27 -39.34 -31.36 71.07
CA ALA A 27 -38.87 -30.09 71.65
C ALA A 27 -39.26 -29.83 73.12
N ASN A 28 -39.94 -30.75 73.80
CA ASN A 28 -40.37 -30.52 75.19
C ASN A 28 -39.35 -31.05 76.20
N ILE A 29 -38.45 -30.17 76.64
CA ILE A 29 -37.71 -30.34 77.90
C ILE A 29 -38.75 -30.37 79.02
N PHE A 30 -38.84 -31.44 79.82
CA PHE A 30 -39.74 -31.50 80.98
C PHE A 30 -39.46 -30.30 81.90
N ARG A 31 -40.43 -29.41 82.07
CA ARG A 31 -40.28 -28.18 82.89
C ARG A 31 -40.94 -28.40 84.24
N ARG A 32 -40.47 -27.67 85.25
CA ARG A 32 -41.09 -27.61 86.60
C ARG A 32 -42.59 -27.25 86.63
N SER A 33 -43.13 -26.79 85.50
CA SER A 33 -44.53 -26.44 85.32
C SER A 33 -45.41 -27.59 84.82
N ASP A 34 -44.83 -28.75 84.51
CA ASP A 34 -45.58 -29.89 83.97
C ASP A 34 -46.36 -30.63 85.07
N VAL A 35 -47.54 -31.15 84.73
CA VAL A 35 -48.40 -31.86 85.68
C VAL A 35 -47.84 -33.27 85.89
N PHE A 36 -47.19 -33.46 87.05
CA PHE A 36 -46.71 -34.78 87.48
C PHE A 36 -47.87 -35.60 88.07
N LEU A 37 -47.98 -36.83 87.60
CA LEU A 37 -48.93 -37.83 88.06
C LEU A 37 -48.19 -38.82 88.96
N PHE A 38 -48.59 -38.85 90.23
CA PHE A 38 -48.07 -39.76 91.24
C PHE A 38 -49.13 -40.81 91.57
N GLY A 39 -48.71 -42.05 91.74
CA GLY A 39 -49.62 -43.13 92.11
C GLY A 39 -48.94 -44.33 92.75
N CYS A 40 -49.75 -45.23 93.29
CA CYS A 40 -49.30 -46.49 93.86
C CYS A 40 -49.39 -47.61 92.81
N GLY A 41 -48.39 -48.48 92.77
CA GLY A 41 -48.31 -49.62 91.86
C GLY A 41 -47.41 -49.40 90.65
N ASP A 42 -47.65 -50.19 89.60
CA ASP A 42 -46.86 -50.17 88.38
C ASP A 42 -47.16 -48.96 87.49
N CYS A 43 -46.17 -48.55 86.70
CA CYS A 43 -46.32 -47.46 85.74
C CYS A 43 -47.46 -47.73 84.74
N PRO A 44 -48.37 -46.76 84.50
CA PRO A 44 -49.39 -46.89 83.48
C PRO A 44 -48.78 -47.04 82.09
N SER A 45 -49.21 -48.06 81.33
CA SER A 45 -48.67 -48.38 80.00
C SER A 45 -48.91 -47.31 78.92
N ASN A 46 -49.74 -46.32 79.22
CA ASN A 46 -50.10 -45.18 78.37
C ASN A 46 -49.48 -43.83 78.81
N LYS A 47 -48.67 -43.81 79.88
CA LYS A 47 -48.00 -42.60 80.40
C LYS A 47 -46.49 -42.81 80.37
N ILE A 48 -45.79 -42.07 79.50
CA ILE A 48 -44.34 -42.14 79.31
C ILE A 48 -43.80 -40.71 79.26
N PRO A 49 -42.67 -40.39 79.92
CA PRO A 49 -41.88 -41.28 80.76
C PRO A 49 -42.57 -41.53 82.11
N CYS A 50 -42.39 -42.72 82.65
CA CYS A 50 -42.86 -43.09 83.98
C CYS A 50 -41.75 -43.85 84.71
N ARG A 51 -41.50 -43.49 85.97
CA ARG A 51 -40.44 -44.07 86.81
C ARG A 51 -41.08 -44.68 88.06
N MET A 52 -40.74 -45.92 88.36
CA MET A 52 -41.20 -46.63 89.55
C MET A 52 -40.11 -46.66 90.61
N CYS A 53 -40.50 -46.78 91.88
CA CYS A 53 -39.59 -47.03 92.97
C CYS A 53 -40.32 -47.70 94.16
N LYS A 54 -39.59 -48.24 95.13
CA LYS A 54 -40.19 -48.91 96.30
C LYS A 54 -40.75 -47.89 97.30
N ALA A 55 -41.92 -48.17 97.88
CA ALA A 55 -42.60 -47.26 98.80
C ALA A 55 -41.80 -47.08 100.11
N ASP A 56 -40.98 -46.02 100.18
CA ASP A 56 -40.33 -45.53 101.40
C ASP A 56 -40.87 -44.11 101.68
N PRO A 57 -41.38 -43.78 102.90
CA PRO A 57 -42.28 -42.64 103.13
C PRO A 57 -41.71 -41.23 102.88
N SER A 58 -40.46 -41.06 102.42
CA SER A 58 -39.83 -39.74 102.38
C SER A 58 -39.05 -39.34 101.11
N THR A 59 -38.87 -40.19 100.09
CA THR A 59 -37.97 -39.82 98.97
C THR A 59 -38.39 -40.24 97.55
N CYS A 60 -39.51 -40.95 97.37
CA CYS A 60 -39.71 -41.78 96.17
C CYS A 60 -40.74 -41.26 95.15
N ASN A 61 -41.69 -40.42 95.58
CA ASN A 61 -42.82 -39.94 94.76
C ASN A 61 -42.78 -38.42 94.58
N ASN A 62 -41.60 -37.85 94.33
CA ASN A 62 -41.45 -36.40 94.10
C ASN A 62 -40.88 -36.09 92.71
N GLU A 63 -41.08 -34.85 92.27
CA GLU A 63 -40.58 -34.35 90.99
C GLU A 63 -39.04 -34.47 90.85
N GLY A 64 -38.30 -34.23 91.93
CA GLY A 64 -36.84 -34.32 91.92
C GLY A 64 -36.32 -35.72 91.59
N PHE A 65 -37.05 -36.75 92.02
CA PHE A 65 -36.77 -38.14 91.63
C PHE A 65 -36.96 -38.34 90.13
N PHE A 66 -38.00 -37.78 89.50
CA PHE A 66 -38.20 -37.91 88.06
C PHE A 66 -37.14 -37.14 87.23
N LEU A 67 -36.81 -35.92 87.63
CA LEU A 67 -35.91 -35.04 86.86
C LEU A 67 -34.42 -35.43 86.92
N ASN A 68 -34.01 -36.22 87.93
CA ASN A 68 -32.62 -36.66 88.07
C ASN A 68 -32.28 -37.95 87.29
N ALA A 69 -33.18 -38.44 86.43
CA ALA A 69 -32.91 -39.59 85.56
C ALA A 69 -32.44 -39.15 84.16
N HIS A 70 -31.66 -40.00 83.49
CA HIS A 70 -31.35 -39.85 82.07
C HIS A 70 -32.38 -40.60 81.23
N TYR A 71 -32.77 -40.04 80.10
CA TYR A 71 -33.79 -40.60 79.23
C TYR A 71 -33.25 -40.75 77.81
N CYS A 72 -33.22 -41.98 77.29
CA CYS A 72 -32.73 -42.28 75.94
C CYS A 72 -33.82 -42.91 75.07
N TRP A 73 -33.81 -42.61 73.77
CA TRP A 73 -34.68 -43.31 72.83
C TRP A 73 -34.16 -44.72 72.56
N ASN A 74 -35.08 -45.68 72.52
CA ASN A 74 -34.82 -47.06 72.12
C ASN A 74 -35.24 -47.32 70.67
N THR A 75 -34.84 -48.46 70.10
CA THR A 75 -35.10 -48.84 68.69
C THR A 75 -36.58 -48.85 68.28
N SER A 76 -37.51 -48.88 69.23
CA SER A 76 -38.95 -48.80 68.96
C SER A 76 -39.49 -47.37 69.00
N ASN A 77 -38.61 -46.36 69.04
CA ASN A 77 -38.93 -44.94 69.26
C ASN A 77 -39.73 -44.72 70.56
N LEU A 78 -39.35 -45.43 71.62
CA LEU A 78 -39.86 -45.19 72.97
C LEU A 78 -38.73 -44.62 73.84
N ILE A 79 -39.09 -43.79 74.83
CA ILE A 79 -38.14 -43.22 75.79
C ILE A 79 -37.95 -44.24 76.93
N ASP A 80 -36.74 -44.77 77.04
CA ASP A 80 -36.31 -45.61 78.16
C ASP A 80 -35.63 -44.76 79.24
N VAL A 81 -35.84 -45.13 80.50
CA VAL A 81 -35.23 -44.48 81.67
C VAL A 81 -33.93 -45.19 82.02
N CYS A 82 -32.83 -44.45 81.99
CA CYS A 82 -31.50 -44.94 82.38
C CYS A 82 -31.28 -44.67 83.88
N ASP A 83 -31.47 -45.68 84.73
CA ASP A 83 -31.29 -45.54 86.18
C ASP A 83 -29.81 -45.50 86.60
N PHE A 84 -29.47 -44.53 87.47
CA PHE A 84 -28.10 -44.20 87.91
C PHE A 84 -27.30 -45.34 88.56
N ASN A 85 -27.95 -46.42 89.03
CA ASN A 85 -27.28 -47.50 89.76
C ASN A 85 -26.65 -48.57 88.86
N VAL A 86 -26.88 -48.53 87.54
CA VAL A 86 -26.30 -49.49 86.58
C VAL A 86 -25.84 -48.72 85.34
N TYR A 87 -24.71 -48.02 85.47
CA TYR A 87 -23.85 -47.49 84.40
C TYR A 87 -24.31 -46.28 83.56
N THR A 88 -23.63 -45.15 83.80
CA THR A 88 -23.26 -44.02 82.88
C THR A 88 -24.35 -43.24 82.12
N SER A 89 -24.23 -41.92 82.18
CA SER A 89 -25.07 -40.85 81.60
C SER A 89 -24.97 -40.67 80.07
N LEU A 90 -24.96 -41.75 79.28
CA LEU A 90 -24.73 -41.69 77.82
C LEU A 90 -25.82 -42.42 77.01
N CYS A 91 -26.38 -41.74 76.02
CA CYS A 91 -27.17 -42.35 74.95
C CYS A 91 -26.27 -42.70 73.75
N TYR A 92 -26.52 -43.84 73.09
CA TYR A 92 -25.79 -44.24 71.89
C TYR A 92 -26.71 -44.65 70.73
N HIS A 93 -26.17 -44.63 69.51
CA HIS A 93 -26.85 -45.02 68.27
C HIS A 93 -25.93 -45.87 67.38
N VAL A 94 -26.42 -47.00 66.90
CA VAL A 94 -25.67 -48.05 66.17
C VAL A 94 -26.34 -48.27 64.82
N VAL A 95 -25.55 -48.17 63.75
CA VAL A 95 -25.99 -48.44 62.37
C VAL A 95 -25.21 -49.57 61.71
N ASP A 96 -25.77 -50.17 60.66
CA ASP A 96 -25.06 -51.12 59.80
C ASP A 96 -24.37 -50.46 58.58
N LYS A 97 -23.72 -51.28 57.74
CA LYS A 97 -23.04 -50.84 56.50
C LYS A 97 -23.97 -50.19 55.46
N GLU A 98 -25.28 -50.39 55.59
CA GLU A 98 -26.32 -49.83 54.71
C GLU A 98 -26.98 -48.59 55.33
N HIS A 99 -26.42 -48.06 56.43
CA HIS A 99 -26.93 -46.92 57.19
C HIS A 99 -28.31 -47.15 57.84
N LYS A 100 -28.69 -48.41 58.12
CA LYS A 100 -29.90 -48.72 58.87
C LYS A 100 -29.61 -48.76 60.36
N VAL A 101 -30.47 -48.14 61.15
CA VAL A 101 -30.40 -48.20 62.62
C VAL A 101 -30.69 -49.63 63.05
N ILE A 102 -29.70 -50.27 63.65
CA ILE A 102 -29.83 -51.63 64.18
C ILE A 102 -29.95 -51.64 65.70
N HIS A 103 -29.46 -50.58 66.39
CA HIS A 103 -29.62 -50.44 67.83
C HIS A 103 -29.52 -48.98 68.31
N GLN A 104 -30.25 -48.61 69.36
CA GLN A 104 -30.14 -47.34 70.09
C GLN A 104 -30.66 -47.52 71.52
N GLY A 105 -30.06 -46.85 72.51
CA GLY A 105 -30.46 -46.96 73.92
C GLY A 105 -29.43 -46.42 74.92
N CYS A 106 -29.63 -46.75 76.21
CA CYS A 106 -28.73 -46.40 77.34
C CYS A 106 -27.56 -47.38 77.44
N GLY A 107 -26.32 -46.93 77.72
CA GLY A 107 -25.28 -47.89 78.12
C GLY A 107 -23.85 -47.35 78.30
N ALA A 108 -23.04 -48.13 79.03
CA ALA A 108 -21.59 -47.93 79.14
C ALA A 108 -20.86 -48.42 77.89
N TYR A 109 -20.08 -47.52 77.28
CA TYR A 109 -19.24 -47.81 76.12
C TYR A 109 -18.04 -48.76 76.42
N HIS A 110 -17.96 -49.35 77.62
CA HIS A 110 -16.82 -50.18 78.06
C HIS A 110 -17.17 -51.59 78.60
N SER A 111 -18.31 -52.17 78.22
CA SER A 111 -18.57 -53.60 78.46
C SER A 111 -17.97 -54.46 77.33
N GLN A 112 -16.96 -55.28 77.65
CA GLN A 112 -16.30 -56.25 76.75
C GLN A 112 -17.24 -57.36 76.19
N ARG A 113 -18.57 -57.24 76.31
CA ARG A 113 -19.55 -58.24 75.85
C ARG A 113 -20.83 -57.59 75.30
N ASN A 114 -20.71 -56.58 74.44
CA ASN A 114 -21.87 -56.05 73.75
C ASN A 114 -22.09 -56.80 72.42
N PRO A 115 -23.20 -57.56 72.24
CA PRO A 115 -23.41 -58.43 71.06
C PRO A 115 -23.56 -57.67 69.73
N TRP A 116 -23.64 -56.34 69.78
CA TRP A 116 -23.83 -55.47 68.63
C TRP A 116 -22.54 -54.98 67.98
N GLN A 117 -21.36 -55.34 68.51
CA GLN A 117 -20.07 -55.04 67.87
C GLN A 117 -19.89 -55.85 66.58
N THR A 118 -20.46 -55.35 65.49
CA THR A 118 -20.25 -55.86 64.13
C THR A 118 -19.36 -54.91 63.32
N LYS A 119 -18.77 -55.43 62.23
CA LYS A 119 -17.68 -54.85 61.41
C LYS A 119 -17.89 -53.41 60.88
N TYR A 120 -19.10 -52.87 60.90
CA TYR A 120 -19.45 -51.59 60.25
C TYR A 120 -20.26 -50.62 61.12
N VAL A 121 -20.15 -50.77 62.44
CA VAL A 121 -20.90 -49.94 63.37
C VAL A 121 -20.27 -48.57 63.49
N ALA A 122 -20.97 -47.53 63.05
CA ALA A 122 -20.74 -46.17 63.50
C ALA A 122 -21.51 -45.94 64.80
N THR A 123 -20.81 -45.44 65.81
CA THR A 123 -21.39 -45.08 67.10
C THR A 123 -21.25 -43.58 67.32
N VAL A 124 -22.33 -42.93 67.75
CA VAL A 124 -22.28 -41.56 68.29
C VAL A 124 -22.70 -41.60 69.75
N SER A 125 -21.99 -40.85 70.59
CA SER A 125 -22.29 -40.67 72.02
C SER A 125 -22.75 -39.24 72.26
N CYS A 126 -23.62 -39.07 73.24
CA CYS A 126 -24.25 -37.79 73.53
C CYS A 126 -24.38 -37.61 75.04
N ASP A 127 -23.91 -36.46 75.52
CA ASP A 127 -23.77 -36.17 76.95
C ASP A 127 -25.00 -35.42 77.52
N GLU A 128 -26.01 -35.12 76.70
CA GLU A 128 -27.22 -34.39 77.12
C GLU A 128 -28.26 -35.29 77.81
N TYR A 129 -29.07 -34.71 78.71
CA TYR A 129 -30.08 -35.44 79.51
C TYR A 129 -31.18 -36.12 78.69
N LEU A 130 -31.44 -35.62 77.47
CA LEU A 130 -32.35 -36.21 76.50
C LEU A 130 -31.73 -36.06 75.10
N CYS A 131 -31.21 -37.14 74.53
CA CYS A 131 -30.41 -37.07 73.31
C CYS A 131 -31.14 -37.53 72.04
N ASP A 132 -31.06 -36.73 70.97
CA ASP A 132 -31.36 -37.16 69.60
C ASP A 132 -30.11 -37.73 68.91
N SER A 133 -29.81 -38.98 69.25
CA SER A 133 -28.63 -39.69 68.75
C SER A 133 -28.73 -40.00 67.24
N LYS A 134 -29.93 -39.96 66.64
CA LYS A 134 -30.13 -40.10 65.19
C LYS A 134 -29.70 -38.85 64.44
N LYS A 135 -30.13 -37.66 64.88
CA LYS A 135 -29.68 -36.39 64.31
C LYS A 135 -28.16 -36.23 64.43
N LEU A 136 -27.62 -36.57 65.60
CA LEU A 136 -26.18 -36.54 65.85
C LEU A 136 -25.41 -37.48 64.89
N TYR A 137 -25.94 -38.68 64.62
CA TYR A 137 -25.39 -39.60 63.62
C TYR A 137 -25.46 -39.01 62.20
N GLU A 138 -26.58 -38.39 61.82
CA GLU A 138 -26.79 -37.75 60.50
C GLU A 138 -25.83 -36.57 60.26
N GLU A 139 -25.46 -35.84 61.29
CA GLU A 139 -24.52 -34.72 61.21
C GLU A 139 -23.04 -35.15 61.35
N THR A 140 -22.78 -36.34 61.91
CA THR A 140 -21.41 -36.82 62.14
C THR A 140 -20.76 -37.38 60.85
N PRO A 141 -19.55 -36.94 60.48
CA PRO A 141 -18.82 -37.49 59.36
C PRO A 141 -18.07 -38.77 59.74
N PHE A 142 -18.27 -39.82 58.95
CA PHE A 142 -17.64 -41.13 59.13
C PHE A 142 -16.85 -41.55 57.90
N CYS A 143 -15.64 -42.05 58.10
CA CYS A 143 -14.82 -42.65 57.05
C CYS A 143 -14.40 -44.07 57.42
N LEU A 144 -14.15 -44.90 56.41
CA LEU A 144 -13.52 -46.20 56.62
C LEU A 144 -12.05 -46.00 56.95
N LYS A 145 -11.53 -46.79 57.90
CA LYS A 145 -10.11 -46.84 58.25
C LYS A 145 -9.66 -48.29 58.37
N ARG A 146 -8.54 -48.62 57.71
CA ARG A 146 -7.90 -49.93 57.86
C ARG A 146 -7.04 -49.97 59.13
N VAL A 147 -7.15 -51.03 59.91
CA VAL A 147 -6.42 -51.18 61.17
C VAL A 147 -5.04 -51.79 60.88
N LYS A 148 -3.96 -51.16 61.37
CA LYS A 148 -2.60 -51.69 61.19
C LYS A 148 -2.42 -52.89 62.12
N ALA A 149 -1.82 -53.97 61.59
CA ALA A 149 -1.70 -55.27 62.24
C ALA A 149 -0.75 -55.33 63.47
N GLY A 150 -0.53 -54.21 64.18
CA GLY A 150 0.46 -54.06 65.25
C GLY A 150 -0.10 -53.81 66.66
N ASP A 151 -1.38 -53.46 66.83
CA ASP A 151 -1.96 -53.23 68.15
C ASP A 151 -2.43 -54.57 68.77
N GLU A 152 -2.16 -54.80 70.06
CA GLU A 152 -2.24 -56.07 70.80
C GLU A 152 -3.63 -56.75 70.89
N GLU A 153 -4.61 -56.28 70.12
CA GLU A 153 -5.99 -56.75 70.09
C GLU A 153 -6.25 -57.95 69.14
N LYS A 154 -5.23 -58.74 68.82
CA LYS A 154 -5.36 -59.90 67.92
C LYS A 154 -6.10 -61.11 68.51
N ARG A 155 -6.53 -61.09 69.78
CA ARG A 155 -7.08 -62.29 70.43
C ARG A 155 -8.54 -62.64 70.06
N TRP A 156 -9.26 -61.78 69.34
CA TRP A 156 -10.70 -62.00 69.07
C TRP A 156 -11.19 -61.66 67.65
N ARG A 157 -10.31 -61.54 66.65
CA ARG A 157 -10.71 -61.20 65.26
C ARG A 157 -10.72 -62.44 64.36
N ARG A 158 -11.75 -62.62 63.51
CA ARG A 158 -11.78 -63.73 62.54
C ARG A 158 -10.91 -63.38 61.33
N LYS A 159 -10.39 -64.40 60.66
CA LYS A 159 -9.51 -64.29 59.47
C LYS A 159 -10.26 -63.54 58.35
N GLY A 160 -9.79 -62.35 57.95
CA GLY A 160 -10.36 -61.55 56.84
C GLY A 160 -11.01 -60.20 57.21
N GLU A 161 -10.75 -59.67 58.39
CA GLU A 161 -11.44 -58.48 58.95
C GLU A 161 -10.44 -57.33 59.24
N ASP A 162 -10.23 -56.42 58.27
CA ASP A 162 -9.20 -55.37 58.36
C ASP A 162 -9.74 -53.91 58.43
N GLU A 163 -11.04 -53.67 58.32
CA GLU A 163 -11.63 -52.33 58.19
C GLU A 163 -12.56 -51.99 59.36
N GLU A 164 -12.41 -50.79 59.91
CA GLU A 164 -13.25 -50.22 60.97
C GLU A 164 -13.81 -48.85 60.53
N VAL A 165 -14.95 -48.47 61.11
CA VAL A 165 -15.55 -47.15 60.89
C VAL A 165 -14.98 -46.16 61.89
N LYS A 166 -14.42 -45.06 61.39
CA LYS A 166 -13.84 -44.00 62.23
C LYS A 166 -14.65 -42.71 62.10
N GLN A 167 -15.00 -42.12 63.23
CA GLN A 167 -15.50 -40.76 63.31
C GLN A 167 -14.40 -39.76 62.95
N CYS A 168 -14.71 -38.82 62.07
CA CYS A 168 -13.78 -37.82 61.58
C CYS A 168 -14.18 -36.43 62.08
N SER A 169 -13.24 -35.48 62.04
CA SER A 169 -13.53 -34.06 62.28
C SER A 169 -13.98 -33.33 61.01
N VAL A 170 -13.83 -33.96 59.84
CA VAL A 170 -14.17 -33.43 58.51
C VAL A 170 -14.92 -34.47 57.68
N GLN A 171 -15.80 -34.02 56.79
CA GLN A 171 -16.62 -34.88 55.90
C GLN A 171 -15.85 -35.38 54.66
N GLU A 172 -14.54 -35.49 54.77
CA GLU A 172 -13.65 -35.85 53.68
C GLU A 172 -13.02 -37.20 54.02
N CYS A 173 -13.13 -38.16 53.11
CA CYS A 173 -12.54 -39.48 53.26
C CYS A 173 -11.61 -39.76 52.09
N TYR A 174 -10.46 -40.37 52.35
CA TYR A 174 -9.52 -40.78 51.31
C TYR A 174 -9.36 -42.30 51.25
N ILE A 175 -9.01 -42.79 50.05
CA ILE A 175 -8.51 -44.15 49.81
C ILE A 175 -7.36 -44.10 48.81
N TYR A 176 -6.27 -44.81 49.07
CA TYR A 176 -5.19 -44.99 48.10
C TYR A 176 -4.70 -46.43 48.04
N LYS A 177 -4.05 -46.80 46.93
CA LYS A 177 -3.57 -48.17 46.67
C LYS A 177 -2.06 -48.21 46.54
N HIS A 178 -1.40 -48.90 47.46
CA HIS A 178 0.04 -49.15 47.47
C HIS A 178 0.48 -50.03 46.29
N LYS A 179 1.79 -50.01 45.96
CA LYS A 179 2.37 -50.83 44.86
C LYS A 179 2.18 -52.33 45.05
N ASP A 180 2.04 -52.79 46.29
CA ASP A 180 1.77 -54.20 46.64
C ASP A 180 0.29 -54.58 46.53
N GLY A 181 -0.56 -53.67 46.03
CA GLY A 181 -1.99 -53.87 45.82
C GLY A 181 -2.86 -53.60 47.03
N LYS A 182 -2.30 -53.23 48.19
CA LYS A 182 -3.08 -52.96 49.41
C LYS A 182 -3.67 -51.55 49.45
N TYR A 183 -4.88 -51.45 49.99
CA TYR A 183 -5.55 -50.17 50.23
C TYR A 183 -5.27 -49.63 51.65
N GLU A 184 -5.16 -48.31 51.74
CA GLU A 184 -5.15 -47.54 52.97
C GLU A 184 -6.20 -46.42 52.90
N GLN A 185 -6.94 -46.25 53.99
CA GLN A 185 -8.14 -45.42 54.06
C GLN A 185 -8.15 -44.60 55.35
N GLY A 186 -8.72 -43.40 55.31
CA GLY A 186 -8.86 -42.56 56.50
C GLY A 186 -9.61 -41.25 56.27
N CYS A 187 -9.57 -40.41 57.31
CA CYS A 187 -10.16 -39.07 57.31
C CYS A 187 -9.24 -38.04 56.61
N GLY A 188 -9.83 -37.11 55.88
CA GLY A 188 -9.17 -36.00 55.19
C GLY A 188 -9.08 -36.19 53.67
N LYS A 189 -8.34 -35.30 53.01
CA LYS A 189 -8.04 -35.38 51.58
C LYS A 189 -6.78 -36.17 51.30
N CYS A 190 -6.70 -36.67 50.07
CA CYS A 190 -5.44 -37.13 49.50
C CYS A 190 -4.37 -36.02 49.56
N ASN A 191 -3.15 -36.40 49.97
CA ASN A 191 -2.01 -35.51 49.91
C ASN A 191 -1.56 -35.35 48.44
N SER A 192 -1.37 -34.10 47.99
CA SER A 192 -1.08 -33.72 46.60
C SER A 192 0.33 -34.09 46.11
N ASN A 193 1.20 -34.60 46.99
CA ASN A 193 2.58 -34.99 46.66
C ASN A 193 2.80 -36.51 46.55
N ASN A 194 1.73 -37.29 46.36
CA ASN A 194 1.81 -38.74 46.46
C ASN A 194 2.24 -39.42 45.14
N LYS A 195 3.25 -40.30 45.25
CA LYS A 195 3.63 -41.33 44.25
C LYS A 195 2.59 -42.44 44.10
N ILE A 196 1.53 -42.37 44.89
CA ILE A 196 0.56 -43.44 45.12
C ILE A 196 -0.81 -42.90 44.72
N PRO A 197 -1.53 -43.56 43.79
CA PRO A 197 -2.84 -43.08 43.36
C PRO A 197 -3.81 -43.08 44.54
N CYS A 198 -4.51 -41.95 44.72
CA CYS A 198 -5.39 -41.67 45.84
C CYS A 198 -6.66 -40.98 45.35
N ARG A 199 -7.81 -41.32 45.94
CA ARG A 199 -9.10 -40.65 45.68
C ARG A 199 -9.68 -40.10 46.97
N THR A 200 -10.28 -38.92 46.89
CA THR A 200 -11.04 -38.30 47.98
C THR A 200 -12.52 -38.33 47.64
N CYS A 201 -13.36 -38.62 48.62
CA CYS A 201 -14.80 -38.53 48.51
C CYS A 201 -15.39 -37.79 49.72
N TYR A 202 -16.61 -37.28 49.55
CA TYR A 202 -17.22 -36.29 50.47
C TYR A 202 -18.50 -36.81 51.15
N THR A 203 -18.81 -38.10 50.99
CA THR A 203 -19.97 -38.75 51.58
C THR A 203 -19.53 -39.73 52.67
N LYS A 204 -20.45 -40.19 53.53
CA LYS A 204 -20.09 -41.09 54.64
C LYS A 204 -19.64 -42.44 54.10
N MET A 205 -18.55 -42.97 54.65
CA MET A 205 -18.00 -44.31 54.33
C MET A 205 -17.77 -44.54 52.83
N CYS A 206 -17.52 -43.48 52.08
CA CYS A 206 -17.42 -43.52 50.62
C CYS A 206 -16.09 -44.09 50.10
N ASN A 207 -15.07 -44.10 50.95
CA ASN A 207 -13.70 -44.46 50.63
C ASN A 207 -13.49 -45.99 50.64
N ASN A 208 -14.24 -46.70 49.80
CA ASN A 208 -14.16 -48.15 49.61
C ASN A 208 -13.41 -48.52 48.32
N GLU A 209 -13.03 -49.80 48.17
CA GLU A 209 -12.29 -50.30 47.01
C GLU A 209 -13.01 -50.06 45.69
N LYS A 210 -14.34 -50.28 45.63
CA LYS A 210 -15.13 -50.01 44.43
C LYS A 210 -15.02 -48.54 44.02
N PHE A 211 -15.12 -47.63 44.99
CA PHE A 211 -14.87 -46.22 44.76
C PHE A 211 -13.45 -45.98 44.26
N PHE A 212 -12.40 -46.64 44.77
CA PHE A 212 -11.07 -46.50 44.17
C PHE A 212 -11.03 -46.94 42.70
N ASP A 213 -11.64 -48.09 42.39
CA ASP A 213 -11.52 -48.74 41.10
C ASP A 213 -12.27 -48.06 39.95
N GLU A 214 -13.26 -47.24 40.25
CA GLU A 214 -13.93 -46.40 39.26
C GLU A 214 -13.07 -45.21 38.80
N GLY A 215 -11.92 -44.97 39.44
CA GLY A 215 -11.01 -43.86 39.15
C GLY A 215 -10.13 -44.10 37.93
N PHE A 216 -9.83 -43.02 37.22
CA PHE A 216 -8.86 -42.99 36.12
C PHE A 216 -7.66 -42.13 36.55
N PHE A 217 -6.44 -42.64 36.39
CA PHE A 217 -5.24 -42.00 36.93
C PHE A 217 -4.20 -41.72 35.85
N CYS A 218 -3.72 -40.47 35.80
CA CYS A 218 -2.65 -40.04 34.92
C CYS A 218 -1.44 -39.54 35.71
N TRP A 219 -0.26 -39.62 35.12
CA TRP A 219 0.93 -39.00 35.68
C TRP A 219 0.93 -37.50 35.34
N LYS A 220 1.16 -36.67 36.37
CA LYS A 220 1.26 -35.22 36.24
C LYS A 220 2.71 -34.75 36.10
N LYS A 221 3.62 -35.42 36.79
CA LYS A 221 5.08 -35.27 36.72
C LYS A 221 5.71 -36.61 37.05
N ASP A 222 7.00 -36.80 36.74
CA ASP A 222 7.76 -37.91 37.28
C ASP A 222 7.50 -37.97 38.79
N GLU A 223 6.93 -39.07 39.27
CA GLU A 223 6.59 -39.30 40.69
C GLU A 223 5.27 -38.73 41.23
N ILE A 224 4.41 -38.08 40.43
CA ILE A 224 3.11 -37.57 40.90
C ILE A 224 1.98 -38.13 40.05
N VAL A 225 1.04 -38.81 40.71
CA VAL A 225 -0.18 -39.35 40.07
C VAL A 225 -1.37 -38.50 40.46
N GLU A 226 -2.20 -38.12 39.49
CA GLU A 226 -3.46 -37.41 39.71
C GLU A 226 -4.66 -38.20 39.20
N GLU A 227 -5.81 -38.02 39.84
CA GLU A 227 -7.10 -38.58 39.42
C GLU A 227 -7.76 -37.65 38.39
N CYS A 228 -8.17 -38.21 37.25
CA CYS A 228 -8.83 -37.48 36.18
C CYS A 228 -10.35 -37.55 36.31
N SER A 229 -10.90 -36.69 37.15
CA SER A 229 -12.36 -36.57 37.35
C SER A 229 -13.06 -36.21 36.03
N GLY A 230 -13.69 -37.21 35.39
CA GLY A 230 -14.53 -37.04 34.19
C GLY A 230 -13.82 -37.12 32.84
N LYS A 231 -12.49 -37.25 32.78
CA LYS A 231 -11.71 -37.37 31.53
C LYS A 231 -10.93 -38.68 31.48
N LYS A 232 -11.25 -39.59 30.56
CA LYS A 232 -10.60 -40.91 30.40
C LYS A 232 -9.41 -40.87 29.43
N VAL A 233 -8.60 -39.81 29.49
CA VAL A 233 -7.51 -39.55 28.55
C VAL A 233 -6.32 -38.98 29.31
N CYS A 234 -5.16 -39.64 29.20
CA CYS A 234 -3.87 -39.10 29.63
C CYS A 234 -3.11 -38.55 28.42
N TYR A 235 -2.42 -37.42 28.59
CA TYR A 235 -1.51 -36.88 27.59
C TYR A 235 -0.09 -36.70 28.14
N TYR A 236 0.89 -36.70 27.24
CA TYR A 236 2.27 -36.26 27.50
C TYR A 236 2.84 -35.57 26.28
N ALA A 237 3.33 -34.37 26.49
CA ALA A 237 3.91 -33.51 25.48
C ALA A 237 5.27 -32.98 25.90
N SER A 238 6.15 -32.81 24.90
CA SER A 238 7.53 -32.39 25.11
C SER A 238 7.96 -31.38 24.04
N ASP A 239 8.23 -30.14 24.44
CA ASP A 239 8.91 -29.15 23.57
C ASP A 239 10.26 -28.81 24.19
N ASN A 240 11.31 -29.57 23.78
CA ASN A 240 12.78 -29.43 23.97
C ASN A 240 13.35 -28.85 25.29
N LYS A 241 12.52 -28.47 26.25
CA LYS A 241 12.75 -27.70 27.48
C LYS A 241 11.58 -27.83 28.47
N VAL A 242 10.35 -28.10 28.03
CA VAL A 242 9.16 -28.23 28.89
C VAL A 242 8.44 -29.55 28.61
N ILE A 243 8.25 -30.33 29.67
CA ILE A 243 7.40 -31.53 29.66
C ILE A 243 6.05 -31.15 30.28
N ASP A 244 4.97 -31.38 29.55
CA ASP A 244 3.60 -31.19 30.03
C ASP A 244 2.85 -32.53 29.96
N GLN A 245 2.27 -32.97 31.07
CA GLN A 245 1.57 -34.25 31.15
C GLN A 245 0.45 -34.17 32.19
N GLY A 246 -0.65 -34.88 31.96
CA GLY A 246 -1.79 -34.88 32.87
C GLY A 246 -3.08 -35.37 32.22
N CYS A 247 -4.21 -34.95 32.80
CA CYS A 247 -5.55 -35.33 32.38
C CYS A 247 -6.14 -34.41 31.30
N GLY A 248 -6.68 -34.96 30.21
CA GLY A 248 -7.55 -34.25 29.26
C GLY A 248 -7.13 -34.29 27.79
N ASP A 249 -7.80 -33.47 26.97
CA ASP A 249 -7.82 -33.62 25.50
C ASP A 249 -6.73 -32.88 24.74
N SER A 250 -5.91 -32.01 25.38
CA SER A 250 -4.82 -31.33 24.67
C SER A 250 -3.91 -30.52 25.61
N SER A 251 -2.60 -30.62 25.40
CA SER A 251 -1.65 -29.53 25.62
C SER A 251 -1.49 -28.73 24.31
N ASN A 252 -1.20 -27.43 24.38
CA ASN A 252 -0.78 -26.63 23.21
C ASN A 252 0.64 -26.98 22.70
N ILE A 253 1.15 -28.14 23.12
CA ILE A 253 2.52 -28.60 22.95
C ILE A 253 2.44 -29.91 22.15
N GLU A 254 3.08 -29.92 20.98
CA GLU A 254 3.26 -31.08 20.12
C GLU A 254 4.75 -31.47 20.15
N PRO A 255 5.11 -32.76 20.13
CA PRO A 255 4.26 -33.96 19.99
C PRO A 255 3.57 -34.36 21.30
N PHE A 256 2.32 -34.85 21.21
CA PHE A 256 1.59 -35.41 22.34
C PHE A 256 1.27 -36.90 22.11
N ALA A 257 1.46 -37.74 23.13
CA ALA A 257 1.06 -39.15 23.11
C ALA A 257 -0.22 -39.34 23.94
N ILE A 258 -1.23 -40.04 23.40
CA ILE A 258 -2.50 -40.30 24.08
C ILE A 258 -2.59 -41.74 24.57
N CYS A 259 -3.18 -41.91 25.76
CA CYS A 259 -3.39 -43.22 26.36
C CYS A 259 -4.75 -43.34 27.05
N TYR A 260 -5.38 -44.51 26.87
CA TYR A 260 -6.73 -44.82 27.33
C TYR A 260 -6.78 -45.86 28.47
N GLU A 261 -5.62 -46.30 28.96
CA GLU A 261 -5.52 -47.27 30.04
C GLU A 261 -5.75 -46.63 31.42
N LYS A 262 -6.29 -47.39 32.39
CA LYS A 262 -6.63 -46.93 33.75
C LYS A 262 -5.43 -46.35 34.52
N PHE A 263 -4.23 -46.84 34.23
CA PHE A 263 -2.95 -46.36 34.75
C PHE A 263 -2.01 -46.11 33.57
N CYS A 264 -1.90 -44.87 33.09
CA CYS A 264 -1.06 -44.64 31.91
C CYS A 264 0.30 -44.00 32.20
N ASN A 265 1.40 -44.71 31.92
CA ASN A 265 2.76 -44.16 31.93
C ASN A 265 3.09 -43.52 30.57
N THR A 266 2.98 -42.21 30.49
CA THR A 266 2.93 -41.50 29.21
C THR A 266 4.31 -41.20 28.59
N LYS A 267 5.42 -41.33 29.34
CA LYS A 267 6.80 -41.15 28.82
C LYS A 267 7.29 -42.33 27.97
N GLU A 268 7.14 -43.55 28.48
CA GLU A 268 7.51 -44.77 27.73
C GLU A 268 6.69 -44.89 26.44
N LEU A 269 5.43 -44.47 26.50
CA LEU A 269 4.53 -44.40 25.36
C LEU A 269 5.04 -43.41 24.30
N LEU A 270 5.48 -42.20 24.70
CA LEU A 270 6.08 -41.22 23.79
C LEU A 270 7.36 -41.77 23.13
N ASP A 271 8.23 -42.41 23.91
CA ASP A 271 9.50 -42.92 23.40
C ASP A 271 9.33 -44.02 22.35
N LYS A 272 8.32 -44.88 22.51
CA LYS A 272 7.99 -45.97 21.57
C LYS A 272 7.07 -45.57 20.42
N SER A 273 6.49 -44.37 20.46
CA SER A 273 5.57 -43.90 19.43
C SER A 273 6.27 -43.43 18.16
N LEU A 274 5.74 -43.81 17.01
CA LEU A 274 6.15 -43.29 15.71
C LEU A 274 5.50 -41.92 15.50
N PHE A 275 6.31 -40.89 15.28
CA PHE A 275 5.85 -39.55 14.93
C PHE A 275 6.22 -39.24 13.50
N CYS A 276 5.22 -38.94 12.68
CA CYS A 276 5.38 -38.58 11.28
C CYS A 276 5.11 -37.09 11.09
N LEU A 277 5.79 -36.49 10.10
CA LEU A 277 5.49 -35.15 9.65
C LEU A 277 4.08 -35.13 9.03
N ASN A 278 3.28 -34.11 9.35
CA ASN A 278 1.97 -33.90 8.74
C ASN A 278 1.87 -32.47 8.20
N LYS A 279 1.43 -32.33 6.95
CA LYS A 279 1.43 -31.05 6.23
C LYS A 279 0.28 -30.12 6.61
N ASP A 280 -0.77 -30.63 7.24
CA ASP A 280 -1.96 -29.83 7.61
C ASP A 280 -1.66 -28.68 8.60
N SER A 281 -0.49 -28.66 9.23
CA SER A 281 0.07 -27.45 9.83
C SER A 281 1.60 -27.53 9.92
N ILE A 282 2.30 -26.40 9.74
CA ILE A 282 3.77 -26.29 9.70
C ILE A 282 4.45 -26.71 11.04
N LYS A 283 3.67 -27.16 12.05
CA LYS A 283 4.16 -27.65 13.34
C LYS A 283 3.59 -29.00 13.80
N SER A 284 2.60 -29.57 13.10
CA SER A 284 1.90 -30.77 13.60
C SER A 284 2.64 -32.07 13.30
N LEU A 285 3.21 -32.65 14.35
CA LEU A 285 3.63 -34.05 14.38
C LEU A 285 2.40 -34.92 14.65
N LYS A 286 2.19 -35.94 13.81
CA LYS A 286 1.10 -36.90 14.01
C LYS A 286 1.65 -38.21 14.56
N GLN A 287 1.08 -38.70 15.66
CA GLN A 287 1.35 -40.03 16.17
C GLN A 287 0.75 -41.07 15.21
N CYS A 288 1.57 -41.99 14.72
CA CYS A 288 1.18 -43.02 13.75
C CYS A 288 1.43 -44.42 14.31
N HIS A 289 0.66 -45.40 13.82
CA HIS A 289 0.70 -46.77 14.35
C HIS A 289 1.60 -47.70 13.53
N THR A 290 1.82 -47.39 12.25
CA THR A 290 2.38 -48.32 11.25
C THR A 290 3.63 -47.75 10.59
N GLU A 291 3.45 -46.80 9.69
CA GLU A 291 4.49 -46.20 8.85
C GLU A 291 4.21 -44.69 8.67
N CYS A 292 5.25 -43.95 8.32
CA CYS A 292 5.17 -42.59 7.82
C CYS A 292 5.29 -42.61 6.31
N PHE A 293 4.55 -41.76 5.61
CA PHE A 293 4.74 -41.55 4.17
C PHE A 293 5.00 -40.09 3.83
N VAL A 294 5.72 -39.89 2.73
CA VAL A 294 5.80 -38.63 1.99
C VAL A 294 5.56 -38.94 0.53
N HIS A 295 4.68 -38.18 -0.10
CA HIS A 295 4.30 -38.34 -1.49
C HIS A 295 4.26 -36.98 -2.18
N ARG A 296 4.90 -36.90 -3.35
CA ARG A 296 4.89 -35.70 -4.18
C ARG A 296 4.12 -35.98 -5.46
N HIS A 297 2.99 -35.33 -5.59
CA HIS A 297 2.16 -35.43 -6.78
C HIS A 297 2.80 -34.68 -7.96
N SER A 298 2.46 -35.11 -9.16
CA SER A 298 2.93 -34.50 -10.42
C SER A 298 2.52 -33.04 -10.60
N ASN A 299 1.46 -32.60 -9.91
CA ASN A 299 0.99 -31.21 -9.86
C ASN A 299 1.73 -30.35 -8.81
N GLY A 300 2.59 -30.97 -8.01
CA GLY A 300 3.41 -30.33 -6.98
C GLY A 300 2.87 -30.28 -5.58
N THR A 301 1.73 -30.89 -5.35
CA THR A 301 1.24 -31.10 -3.99
C THR A 301 2.14 -32.12 -3.29
N LEU A 302 2.82 -31.67 -2.23
CA LEU A 302 3.41 -32.57 -1.22
C LEU A 302 2.31 -33.07 -0.28
N GLU A 303 2.32 -34.35 0.05
CA GLU A 303 1.49 -34.97 1.08
C GLU A 303 2.38 -35.75 2.03
N GLN A 304 2.08 -35.66 3.32
CA GLN A 304 2.82 -36.33 4.38
C GLN A 304 1.82 -36.78 5.44
N GLY A 305 2.01 -37.98 5.99
CA GLY A 305 1.10 -38.47 7.03
C GLY A 305 1.44 -39.86 7.54
N CYS A 306 0.44 -40.46 8.20
CA CYS A 306 0.48 -41.85 8.65
C CYS A 306 0.07 -42.80 7.54
N ASP A 307 0.51 -44.04 7.66
CA ASP A 307 0.23 -45.17 6.77
C ASP A 307 1.13 -45.20 5.52
N ASN A 308 0.82 -46.12 4.61
CA ASN A 308 1.54 -46.29 3.37
C ASN A 308 0.94 -45.37 2.29
N CYS A 309 1.68 -45.08 1.22
CA CYS A 309 1.16 -44.29 0.11
C CYS A 309 -0.07 -44.98 -0.49
N THR A 310 -1.24 -44.35 -0.32
CA THR A 310 -2.52 -44.88 -0.80
C THR A 310 -2.79 -44.37 -2.22
N GLY A 311 -2.37 -45.16 -3.21
CA GLY A 311 -2.66 -44.88 -4.61
C GLY A 311 -1.77 -45.73 -5.51
N LYS A 312 -2.22 -45.99 -6.74
CA LYS A 312 -1.32 -46.47 -7.79
C LYS A 312 -0.20 -45.44 -7.90
N VAL A 313 0.98 -45.77 -7.38
CA VAL A 313 2.17 -44.93 -7.46
C VAL A 313 2.45 -44.76 -8.95
N ASP A 314 2.24 -43.55 -9.48
CA ASP A 314 2.51 -43.22 -10.88
C ASP A 314 4.04 -43.10 -11.10
N ASN A 315 4.75 -44.22 -10.91
CA ASN A 315 6.18 -44.46 -11.12
C ASN A 315 7.11 -44.22 -9.89
N GLU A 316 8.18 -45.02 -9.81
CA GLU A 316 9.23 -45.03 -8.78
C GLU A 316 9.73 -43.62 -8.37
N GLY A 317 9.91 -43.42 -7.06
CA GLY A 317 10.63 -42.27 -6.48
C GLY A 317 9.80 -41.05 -6.06
N ASP A 318 8.48 -41.02 -6.33
CA ASP A 318 7.61 -39.90 -5.91
C ASP A 318 6.95 -40.14 -4.55
N CYS A 319 6.99 -41.38 -4.07
CA CYS A 319 6.49 -41.81 -2.76
C CYS A 319 7.62 -42.49 -2.00
N TYR A 320 7.74 -42.16 -0.71
CA TYR A 320 8.65 -42.81 0.22
C TYR A 320 7.93 -43.13 1.52
N THR A 321 8.13 -44.35 2.03
CA THR A 321 7.63 -44.80 3.33
C THR A 321 8.74 -45.25 4.25
N CYS A 322 8.52 -45.06 5.54
CA CYS A 322 9.55 -45.30 6.56
C CYS A 322 8.95 -45.52 7.95
N LYS A 323 9.75 -46.10 8.86
CA LYS A 323 9.34 -46.54 10.22
C LYS A 323 10.08 -45.83 11.35
N GLU A 324 10.83 -44.80 11.03
CA GLU A 324 11.63 -44.03 11.99
C GLU A 324 10.94 -42.69 12.31
N LYS A 325 11.25 -42.08 13.46
CA LYS A 325 10.66 -40.78 13.81
C LYS A 325 11.10 -39.72 12.80
N TYR A 326 10.14 -38.93 12.29
CA TYR A 326 10.37 -37.80 11.38
C TYR A 326 11.03 -38.17 10.05
N CYS A 327 10.93 -39.41 9.61
CA CYS A 327 11.66 -39.91 8.45
C CYS A 327 11.06 -39.50 7.10
N ASN A 328 9.78 -39.08 7.08
CA ASN A 328 9.04 -38.74 5.87
C ASN A 328 9.29 -37.29 5.41
N GLU A 329 10.55 -36.88 5.29
CA GLU A 329 10.94 -35.55 4.82
C GLU A 329 10.77 -35.40 3.29
N GLU A 330 10.51 -34.18 2.82
CA GLU A 330 10.36 -33.87 1.39
C GLU A 330 11.56 -34.33 0.54
N LYS A 331 12.77 -34.32 1.10
CA LYS A 331 14.01 -34.71 0.40
C LYS A 331 14.05 -36.17 -0.04
N GLN A 332 13.14 -37.00 0.46
CA GLN A 332 13.08 -38.44 0.15
C GLN A 332 12.34 -38.74 -1.15
N VAL A 333 11.70 -37.75 -1.77
CA VAL A 333 10.93 -37.90 -3.01
C VAL A 333 11.47 -37.00 -4.12
N ASN A 334 11.31 -37.43 -5.36
CA ASN A 334 11.73 -36.66 -6.52
C ASN A 334 10.99 -35.32 -6.60
N GLN A 335 11.67 -34.29 -7.07
CA GLN A 335 11.02 -33.06 -7.50
C GLN A 335 10.70 -33.11 -9.00
N HIS A 336 9.78 -32.26 -9.44
CA HIS A 336 9.34 -32.22 -10.83
C HIS A 336 9.66 -30.86 -11.44
N CYS A 337 10.06 -30.87 -12.71
CA CYS A 337 10.29 -29.68 -13.53
C CYS A 337 9.28 -29.65 -14.68
N LEU A 338 8.89 -28.45 -15.13
CA LEU A 338 8.05 -28.29 -16.32
C LEU A 338 8.83 -28.57 -17.60
N LYS A 339 8.13 -29.09 -18.61
CA LYS A 339 8.55 -29.14 -20.01
C LYS A 339 7.72 -28.17 -20.86
N ASN A 340 8.16 -27.95 -22.11
CA ASN A 340 7.50 -27.02 -23.04
C ASN A 340 6.08 -27.40 -23.41
N ASP A 341 5.77 -28.70 -23.41
CA ASP A 341 4.44 -29.24 -23.73
C ASP A 341 3.46 -29.18 -22.54
N GLY A 342 3.88 -28.59 -21.40
CA GLY A 342 3.11 -28.52 -20.17
C GLY A 342 3.16 -29.79 -19.32
N THR A 343 3.84 -30.86 -19.79
CA THR A 343 4.10 -32.06 -18.99
C THR A 343 5.25 -31.82 -18.01
N THR A 344 5.50 -32.79 -17.12
CA THR A 344 6.60 -32.72 -16.15
C THR A 344 7.66 -33.79 -16.41
N CYS A 345 8.89 -33.51 -16.02
CA CYS A 345 9.94 -34.52 -15.83
C CYS A 345 10.37 -34.55 -14.37
N LYS A 346 10.99 -35.66 -13.95
CA LYS A 346 11.41 -35.93 -12.57
C LYS A 346 12.92 -35.80 -12.43
N VAL A 347 13.37 -35.21 -11.34
CA VAL A 347 14.78 -35.21 -10.89
C VAL A 347 14.84 -35.45 -9.39
N PRO A 348 15.95 -36.01 -8.87
CA PRO A 348 16.19 -36.08 -7.43
C PRO A 348 16.01 -34.72 -6.74
N PHE A 349 15.61 -34.75 -5.47
CA PHE A 349 15.46 -33.52 -4.69
C PHE A 349 16.77 -32.71 -4.66
N GLY A 350 16.69 -31.41 -4.97
CA GLY A 350 17.85 -30.50 -4.98
C GLY A 350 18.61 -30.43 -6.31
N GLU A 351 18.31 -31.28 -7.29
CA GLU A 351 18.83 -31.16 -8.66
C GLU A 351 18.23 -29.94 -9.40
N SER A 352 18.79 -29.56 -10.54
CA SER A 352 18.31 -28.39 -11.27
C SER A 352 17.12 -28.68 -12.20
N CYS A 353 16.14 -27.79 -12.19
CA CYS A 353 15.22 -27.54 -13.28
C CYS A 353 15.75 -26.36 -14.09
N PHE A 354 15.62 -26.39 -15.42
CA PHE A 354 16.09 -25.30 -16.26
C PHE A 354 14.96 -24.64 -17.05
N GLU A 355 15.21 -23.38 -17.39
CA GLU A 355 14.49 -22.60 -18.39
C GLU A 355 15.55 -21.85 -19.23
N GLN A 356 15.53 -21.99 -20.55
CA GLN A 356 16.48 -21.34 -21.46
C GLN A 356 15.81 -20.78 -22.71
N ARG A 357 16.40 -19.74 -23.32
CA ARG A 357 15.97 -19.25 -24.64
C ARG A 357 16.77 -19.90 -25.76
N THR A 358 16.05 -20.37 -26.79
CA THR A 358 16.66 -20.83 -28.05
C THR A 358 17.22 -19.65 -28.84
N GLU A 359 17.96 -19.94 -29.92
CA GLU A 359 18.40 -18.93 -30.90
C GLU A 359 17.25 -18.15 -31.55
N THR A 360 16.02 -18.70 -31.52
CA THR A 360 14.80 -18.06 -32.04
C THR A 360 14.00 -17.32 -30.96
N ASN A 361 14.54 -17.16 -29.74
CA ASN A 361 13.86 -16.62 -28.55
C ASN A 361 12.70 -17.48 -28.02
N GLU A 362 12.51 -18.69 -28.51
CA GLU A 362 11.54 -19.63 -27.93
C GLU A 362 12.03 -20.09 -26.56
N VAL A 363 11.09 -20.28 -25.63
CA VAL A 363 11.39 -20.73 -24.27
C VAL A 363 11.46 -22.25 -24.26
N ASN A 364 12.56 -22.79 -23.78
CA ASN A 364 12.78 -24.22 -23.60
C ASN A 364 12.94 -24.55 -22.10
N LYS A 365 12.14 -25.50 -21.61
CA LYS A 365 12.02 -25.92 -20.20
C LYS A 365 12.33 -27.39 -20.06
N GLY A 366 13.01 -27.77 -18.98
CA GLY A 366 13.25 -29.18 -18.69
C GLY A 366 13.96 -29.44 -17.38
N CYS A 367 14.47 -30.67 -17.28
CA CYS A 367 15.18 -31.23 -16.14
C CYS A 367 16.69 -31.25 -16.38
N GLY A 368 17.46 -31.04 -15.31
CA GLY A 368 18.91 -31.02 -15.32
C GLY A 368 19.49 -29.63 -15.60
N ASP A 369 20.75 -29.62 -16.01
CA ASP A 369 21.49 -28.41 -16.33
C ASP A 369 21.20 -27.90 -17.75
N CYS A 370 21.45 -26.61 -17.92
CA CYS A 370 21.40 -25.93 -19.20
C CYS A 370 22.38 -26.49 -20.22
N THR A 371 21.96 -26.55 -21.48
CA THR A 371 22.87 -26.84 -22.61
C THR A 371 23.62 -25.58 -23.04
N SER A 372 23.03 -24.39 -22.87
CA SER A 372 23.68 -23.09 -23.10
C SER A 372 23.72 -22.26 -21.81
N LYS A 373 24.92 -22.05 -21.27
CA LYS A 373 25.10 -21.35 -19.98
C LYS A 373 24.73 -19.86 -20.03
N GLU A 374 24.82 -19.23 -21.19
CA GLU A 374 24.63 -17.77 -21.34
C GLU A 374 23.15 -17.37 -21.45
N ARG A 375 22.28 -18.32 -21.84
CA ARG A 375 20.84 -18.08 -22.12
C ARG A 375 19.88 -18.85 -21.23
N CYS A 376 20.33 -19.26 -20.05
CA CYS A 376 19.62 -20.20 -19.22
C CYS A 376 19.65 -19.84 -17.73
N ILE A 377 18.54 -20.15 -17.06
CA ILE A 377 18.38 -20.04 -15.62
C ILE A 377 18.08 -21.44 -15.08
N THR A 378 18.80 -21.85 -14.03
CA THR A 378 18.49 -23.06 -13.26
C THR A 378 17.88 -22.71 -11.91
N CYS A 379 17.07 -23.62 -11.38
CA CYS A 379 16.48 -23.51 -10.06
C CYS A 379 16.29 -24.90 -9.46
N ASN A 380 16.38 -25.03 -8.14
CA ASN A 380 16.48 -26.33 -7.46
C ASN A 380 15.24 -26.66 -6.62
N ASN A 381 14.08 -26.06 -6.96
CA ASN A 381 12.83 -26.25 -6.25
C ASN A 381 11.77 -26.86 -7.17
N HIS A 382 10.73 -27.47 -6.58
CA HIS A 382 9.66 -28.08 -7.36
C HIS A 382 8.91 -27.08 -8.27
N LEU A 383 8.80 -27.41 -9.56
CA LEU A 383 8.17 -26.59 -10.61
C LEU A 383 8.65 -25.13 -10.62
N CYS A 384 9.90 -24.88 -10.19
CA CYS A 384 10.44 -23.53 -10.09
C CYS A 384 10.61 -22.86 -11.46
N ASN A 385 10.69 -23.63 -12.56
CA ASN A 385 10.76 -23.13 -13.93
C ASN A 385 9.38 -22.72 -14.52
N LYS A 386 8.46 -22.28 -13.65
CA LYS A 386 7.09 -21.85 -13.99
C LYS A 386 6.98 -20.35 -14.27
N GLU A 387 7.71 -19.50 -13.54
CA GLU A 387 7.57 -18.04 -13.62
C GLU A 387 8.55 -17.42 -14.63
N THR A 388 8.00 -17.02 -15.77
CA THR A 388 8.72 -16.38 -16.88
C THR A 388 9.35 -15.04 -16.48
N LYS A 389 10.68 -15.03 -16.30
CA LYS A 389 11.53 -13.84 -16.43
C LYS A 389 12.86 -14.16 -17.13
N ILE A 390 12.85 -15.01 -18.16
CA ILE A 390 14.03 -15.08 -19.02
C ILE A 390 14.11 -13.82 -19.86
N LEU A 391 15.16 -13.06 -19.59
CA LEU A 391 15.53 -11.85 -20.28
C LEU A 391 15.82 -12.17 -21.77
N TYR A 392 15.56 -11.20 -22.64
CA TYR A 392 15.83 -11.29 -24.07
C TYR A 392 17.30 -11.00 -24.35
N TYR A 393 17.76 -11.27 -25.58
CA TYR A 393 19.14 -11.02 -25.98
C TYR A 393 19.20 -10.21 -27.26
N CYS A 394 20.00 -9.15 -27.25
CA CYS A 394 20.32 -8.32 -28.42
C CYS A 394 21.82 -8.34 -28.68
N LYS A 395 22.27 -8.07 -29.92
CA LYS A 395 23.70 -7.84 -30.17
C LYS A 395 24.15 -6.58 -29.44
N SER A 396 25.40 -6.55 -28.98
CA SER A 396 26.09 -5.38 -28.44
C SER A 396 27.33 -5.02 -29.27
N ASP A 397 27.96 -3.89 -28.96
CA ASP A 397 29.23 -3.50 -29.58
C ASP A 397 30.25 -4.64 -29.34
N GLU A 398 30.87 -5.15 -30.44
CA GLU A 398 31.82 -6.29 -30.51
C GLU A 398 31.25 -7.70 -30.78
N ASP A 399 30.07 -7.83 -31.39
CA ASP A 399 29.44 -9.14 -31.70
C ASP A 399 29.12 -10.00 -30.45
N ARG A 400 29.14 -9.38 -29.27
CA ARG A 400 28.70 -10.02 -28.01
C ARG A 400 27.19 -9.87 -27.84
N GLU A 401 26.63 -10.62 -26.90
CA GLU A 401 25.20 -10.60 -26.57
C GLU A 401 24.98 -9.79 -25.28
N GLU A 402 23.95 -8.94 -25.27
CA GLU A 402 23.52 -8.20 -24.08
C GLU A 402 22.14 -8.67 -23.64
N ILE A 403 21.96 -8.76 -22.32
CA ILE A 403 20.72 -9.19 -21.67
C ILE A 403 19.73 -8.01 -21.60
N CYS A 404 18.53 -8.21 -22.12
CA CYS A 404 17.49 -7.20 -22.28
C CYS A 404 16.20 -7.56 -21.53
N TYR A 405 15.55 -6.57 -20.92
CA TYR A 405 14.24 -6.74 -20.28
C TYR A 405 13.09 -6.76 -21.30
N GLU A 406 13.32 -6.23 -22.50
CA GLU A 406 12.35 -6.16 -23.59
C GLU A 406 12.80 -6.98 -24.80
N SER A 407 11.84 -7.47 -25.57
CA SER A 407 12.06 -8.33 -26.74
C SER A 407 12.56 -7.59 -27.98
N ASN A 408 12.45 -6.26 -27.98
CA ASN A 408 12.87 -5.43 -29.10
C ASN A 408 14.37 -5.15 -29.02
N CYS A 409 15.03 -5.16 -30.17
CA CYS A 409 16.41 -4.75 -30.32
C CYS A 409 16.48 -3.64 -31.37
N SER A 410 17.35 -2.66 -31.13
CA SER A 410 17.60 -1.57 -32.06
C SER A 410 19.08 -1.43 -32.38
N ILE A 411 19.35 -0.92 -33.58
CA ILE A 411 20.67 -0.49 -34.03
C ILE A 411 20.59 0.93 -34.53
N SER A 412 21.57 1.76 -34.16
CA SER A 412 21.62 3.15 -34.58
C SER A 412 23.03 3.60 -34.96
N LEU A 413 23.17 4.61 -35.81
CA LEU A 413 24.48 5.20 -36.09
C LEU A 413 24.97 6.03 -34.90
N LYS A 414 26.27 5.96 -34.58
CA LYS A 414 26.89 6.84 -33.58
C LYS A 414 26.81 8.31 -34.03
N GLU A 415 26.36 9.22 -33.16
CA GLU A 415 26.27 10.66 -33.48
C GLU A 415 27.68 11.30 -33.58
N GLY A 416 27.87 12.22 -34.54
CA GLY A 416 29.12 12.96 -34.75
C GLY A 416 30.12 12.28 -35.71
N ASN A 417 31.39 12.70 -35.69
CA ASN A 417 32.47 12.16 -36.55
C ASN A 417 32.94 10.74 -36.15
N LYS A 418 32.20 10.02 -35.30
CA LYS A 418 32.56 8.67 -34.84
C LYS A 418 31.99 7.63 -35.81
N LYS A 419 32.85 6.86 -36.47
CA LYS A 419 32.44 5.67 -37.24
C LYS A 419 31.98 4.57 -36.27
N GLY A 420 30.81 3.99 -36.53
CA GLY A 420 30.33 2.81 -35.81
C GLY A 420 28.82 2.82 -35.57
N TYR A 421 28.36 1.73 -34.95
CA TYR A 421 26.96 1.49 -34.62
C TYR A 421 26.79 1.53 -33.10
N ASN A 422 25.58 1.82 -32.65
CA ASN A 422 25.12 1.73 -31.28
C ASN A 422 24.03 0.66 -31.28
N TYR A 423 24.30 -0.44 -30.61
CA TYR A 423 23.35 -1.52 -30.41
C TYR A 423 22.66 -1.34 -29.06
N LYS A 424 21.34 -1.50 -29.00
CA LYS A 424 20.58 -1.28 -27.77
C LYS A 424 19.43 -2.28 -27.63
N CYS A 425 19.12 -2.64 -26.39
CA CYS A 425 17.83 -3.19 -26.01
C CYS A 425 16.73 -2.12 -26.18
N GLY A 426 15.54 -2.55 -26.60
CA GLY A 426 14.38 -1.68 -26.79
C GLY A 426 14.32 -1.01 -28.16
N ASN A 427 13.30 -0.16 -28.32
CA ASN A 427 13.02 0.54 -29.57
C ASN A 427 13.87 1.81 -29.73
N CYS A 428 13.98 2.28 -30.98
CA CYS A 428 14.55 3.55 -31.33
C CYS A 428 13.87 4.69 -30.59
N THR A 429 14.64 5.44 -29.82
CA THR A 429 14.16 6.68 -29.19
C THR A 429 14.04 7.79 -30.26
N GLU A 430 13.02 8.64 -30.13
CA GLU A 430 12.71 9.73 -31.06
C GLU A 430 13.78 10.85 -31.06
N ASN A 431 14.98 10.55 -31.56
CA ASN A 431 16.00 11.57 -31.81
C ASN A 431 16.20 11.73 -33.33
N ILE A 432 15.73 12.86 -33.84
CA ILE A 432 15.59 13.22 -35.27
C ILE A 432 16.91 13.09 -36.07
N LYS A 433 18.07 13.15 -35.39
CA LYS A 433 19.39 13.11 -36.03
C LYS A 433 19.99 11.71 -36.15
N GLN A 434 19.48 10.73 -35.41
CA GLN A 434 20.08 9.40 -35.36
C GLN A 434 19.37 8.46 -36.33
N LYS A 435 20.08 7.91 -37.33
CA LYS A 435 19.55 6.77 -38.10
C LYS A 435 19.45 5.59 -37.15
N CYS A 436 18.25 5.11 -36.91
CA CYS A 436 17.98 4.00 -36.01
C CYS A 436 16.99 3.05 -36.67
N VAL A 437 17.18 1.75 -36.49
CA VAL A 437 16.30 0.68 -36.97
C VAL A 437 15.98 -0.31 -35.87
N ASP A 438 14.68 -0.56 -35.70
CA ASP A 438 14.12 -1.57 -34.82
C ASP A 438 13.90 -2.88 -35.58
N CYS A 439 14.00 -4.00 -34.87
CA CYS A 439 13.49 -5.26 -35.38
C CYS A 439 12.34 -5.78 -34.51
N ASN A 440 11.34 -6.37 -35.17
CA ASN A 440 10.14 -6.88 -34.53
C ASN A 440 10.41 -8.20 -33.79
N ASN A 441 10.93 -8.13 -32.57
CA ASN A 441 11.08 -9.28 -31.66
C ASN A 441 11.96 -10.42 -32.17
N ARG A 442 12.93 -10.13 -33.06
CA ARG A 442 13.90 -11.13 -33.53
C ARG A 442 15.20 -10.98 -32.74
N PRO A 443 15.68 -12.01 -32.01
CA PRO A 443 16.96 -11.93 -31.31
C PRO A 443 18.10 -11.67 -32.31
N LEU A 444 19.11 -10.90 -31.89
CA LEU A 444 20.35 -10.65 -32.64
C LEU A 444 20.16 -10.03 -34.05
N CYS A 445 18.97 -9.54 -34.32
CA CYS A 445 18.58 -8.93 -35.60
C CYS A 445 19.28 -7.59 -35.87
N ASN A 446 19.73 -6.91 -34.82
CA ASN A 446 20.17 -5.53 -34.80
C ASN A 446 21.60 -5.48 -35.31
N ASN A 447 21.84 -6.06 -36.48
CA ASN A 447 23.16 -6.16 -37.09
C ASN A 447 23.40 -4.98 -38.05
N LYS A 448 24.66 -4.83 -38.46
CA LYS A 448 25.09 -3.78 -39.39
C LYS A 448 24.32 -3.81 -40.72
N GLU A 449 24.04 -4.99 -41.26
CA GLU A 449 23.32 -5.12 -42.54
C GLU A 449 21.90 -4.56 -42.47
N LEU A 450 21.22 -4.71 -41.31
CA LEU A 450 19.85 -4.22 -41.11
C LEU A 450 19.77 -2.70 -41.32
N ILE A 451 20.67 -1.92 -40.74
CA ILE A 451 20.67 -0.46 -40.88
C ILE A 451 21.21 0.01 -42.23
N GLU A 452 22.15 -0.74 -42.84
CA GLU A 452 22.70 -0.42 -44.16
C GLU A 452 21.70 -0.67 -45.29
N ASN A 453 20.88 -1.72 -45.17
CA ASN A 453 19.83 -2.05 -46.13
C ASN A 453 18.52 -1.29 -45.91
N SER A 454 18.45 -0.43 -44.90
CA SER A 454 17.25 0.33 -44.56
C SER A 454 17.14 1.64 -45.34
N LEU A 455 15.96 1.87 -45.94
CA LEU A 455 15.64 3.10 -46.66
C LEU A 455 15.12 4.18 -45.70
N PHE A 456 15.82 5.30 -45.58
CA PHE A 456 15.34 6.45 -44.78
C PHE A 456 14.78 7.54 -45.70
N CYS A 457 13.59 8.06 -45.40
CA CYS A 457 12.95 9.12 -46.16
C CYS A 457 12.73 10.37 -45.29
N TRP A 458 12.72 11.55 -45.92
CA TRP A 458 12.32 12.78 -45.26
C TRP A 458 10.82 12.73 -44.93
N LYS A 459 10.45 13.22 -43.74
CA LYS A 459 9.06 13.37 -43.31
C LYS A 459 8.71 14.85 -43.14
N LYS A 460 7.68 15.28 -43.86
CA LYS A 460 7.05 16.60 -43.75
C LYS A 460 5.57 16.43 -44.02
N THR A 461 4.74 16.86 -43.08
CA THR A 461 3.27 16.82 -43.18
C THR A 461 2.72 18.22 -43.39
N GLU A 462 1.45 18.32 -43.77
CA GLU A 462 0.75 19.59 -44.03
C GLU A 462 0.84 20.60 -42.86
N ASN A 463 0.96 20.09 -41.63
CA ASN A 463 0.98 20.89 -40.40
C ASN A 463 2.40 21.28 -39.93
N THR A 464 3.45 20.83 -40.62
CA THR A 464 4.84 21.03 -40.17
C THR A 464 5.61 21.96 -41.10
N THR A 465 6.16 23.05 -40.54
CA THR A 465 6.96 24.03 -41.29
C THR A 465 8.39 23.57 -41.58
N LYS A 466 8.89 22.58 -40.84
CA LYS A 466 10.23 21.97 -41.00
C LYS A 466 10.08 20.46 -41.13
N ILE A 467 11.10 19.82 -41.71
CA ILE A 467 11.24 18.36 -41.72
C ILE A 467 11.15 17.88 -40.27
N SER A 468 10.15 17.05 -39.97
CA SER A 468 9.83 16.67 -38.60
C SER A 468 10.71 15.52 -38.12
N GLU A 469 10.96 14.52 -38.95
CA GLU A 469 11.68 13.28 -38.61
C GLU A 469 12.27 12.60 -39.87
N ASN A 470 13.13 11.61 -39.66
CA ASN A 470 13.52 10.61 -40.65
C ASN A 470 12.79 9.30 -40.35
N ARG A 471 12.12 8.70 -41.35
CA ARG A 471 11.40 7.44 -41.16
C ARG A 471 12.03 6.30 -41.96
N ILE A 472 12.09 5.12 -41.37
CA ILE A 472 12.45 3.87 -42.05
C ILE A 472 11.29 3.42 -42.93
N CYS A 473 11.58 3.12 -44.17
CA CYS A 473 10.59 2.88 -45.21
C CYS A 473 10.81 1.50 -45.81
N LYS A 474 9.72 0.74 -46.00
CA LYS A 474 9.82 -0.63 -46.50
C LYS A 474 10.21 -0.72 -47.98
N SER A 475 9.99 0.31 -48.80
CA SER A 475 10.22 0.20 -50.25
C SER A 475 10.48 1.51 -51.01
N LYS A 476 9.78 2.61 -50.70
CA LYS A 476 9.91 3.88 -51.43
C LYS A 476 9.63 5.12 -50.58
N CYS A 477 10.31 6.20 -50.92
CA CYS A 477 10.00 7.56 -50.48
C CYS A 477 9.08 8.24 -51.51
N PHE A 478 8.28 9.21 -51.08
CA PHE A 478 7.62 10.13 -51.99
C PHE A 478 7.69 11.57 -51.50
N VAL A 479 7.61 12.49 -52.46
CA VAL A 479 7.38 13.92 -52.26
C VAL A 479 6.22 14.33 -53.16
N GLU A 480 5.25 15.03 -52.60
CA GLU A 480 4.13 15.60 -53.36
C GLU A 480 3.83 17.03 -52.92
N ARG A 481 3.11 17.75 -53.79
CA ARG A 481 2.51 19.03 -53.44
C ARG A 481 0.99 18.91 -53.46
N ASN A 482 0.32 19.24 -52.37
CA ASN A 482 -1.14 19.17 -52.29
C ASN A 482 -1.81 20.34 -53.05
N LYS A 483 -3.14 20.34 -53.13
CA LYS A 483 -3.94 21.38 -53.80
C LYS A 483 -3.80 22.79 -53.20
N TYR A 484 -3.25 22.89 -51.98
CA TYR A 484 -2.95 24.16 -51.31
C TYR A 484 -1.46 24.54 -51.44
N GLY A 485 -0.72 23.88 -52.33
CA GLY A 485 0.69 24.14 -52.57
C GLY A 485 1.61 23.59 -51.48
N GLN A 486 1.11 22.96 -50.41
CA GLN A 486 1.94 22.46 -49.30
C GLN A 486 2.70 21.20 -49.70
N VAL A 487 3.95 21.07 -49.21
CA VAL A 487 4.81 19.93 -49.53
C VAL A 487 4.65 18.84 -48.50
N ILE A 488 4.37 17.65 -48.98
CA ILE A 488 4.26 16.43 -48.20
C ILE A 488 5.40 15.51 -48.60
N GLN A 489 6.17 15.06 -47.62
CA GLN A 489 7.26 14.10 -47.80
C GLN A 489 6.97 12.93 -46.86
N ASN A 490 6.90 11.70 -47.38
CA ASN A 490 6.63 10.55 -46.51
C ASN A 490 7.05 9.22 -47.16
N CYS A 491 6.76 8.13 -46.45
CA CYS A 491 7.06 6.74 -46.81
C CYS A 491 5.84 6.00 -47.38
N GLY A 492 6.08 5.08 -48.31
CA GLY A 492 5.23 3.90 -48.53
C GLY A 492 3.75 4.14 -48.94
N GLY A 493 3.37 5.35 -49.34
CA GLY A 493 1.99 5.69 -49.73
C GLY A 493 1.73 5.62 -51.24
N ILE A 494 0.45 5.61 -51.59
CA ILE A 494 -0.05 6.05 -52.90
C ILE A 494 -0.23 7.55 -52.78
N CYS A 495 0.38 8.35 -53.67
CA CYS A 495 0.13 9.80 -53.76
C CYS A 495 -1.38 10.04 -53.72
N SER A 496 -1.81 11.09 -53.04
CA SER A 496 -3.24 11.39 -52.88
C SER A 496 -3.94 11.35 -54.24
N SER A 497 -5.09 10.69 -54.35
CA SER A 497 -5.77 10.49 -55.65
C SER A 497 -6.15 11.80 -56.37
N GLU A 498 -6.12 12.93 -55.64
CA GLU A 498 -6.36 14.28 -56.13
C GLU A 498 -5.11 14.98 -56.72
N SER A 499 -3.88 14.44 -56.56
CA SER A 499 -2.60 15.14 -56.85
C SER A 499 -1.67 14.40 -57.81
N LYS A 500 -2.20 13.51 -58.68
CA LYS A 500 -1.38 12.63 -59.55
C LYS A 500 -0.30 13.32 -60.39
N GLU A 501 -0.41 14.62 -60.65
CA GLU A 501 0.56 15.34 -61.49
C GLU A 501 1.84 15.80 -60.78
N ASP A 502 1.80 16.04 -59.46
CA ASP A 502 2.93 16.67 -58.74
C ASP A 502 3.45 15.77 -57.61
N CYS A 503 3.59 14.48 -57.88
CA CYS A 503 4.12 13.50 -56.94
C CYS A 503 5.24 12.67 -57.55
N ILE A 504 6.36 12.58 -56.84
CA ILE A 504 7.57 11.86 -57.28
C ILE A 504 7.93 10.80 -56.25
N TYR A 505 8.15 9.59 -56.75
CA TYR A 505 8.68 8.49 -55.97
C TYR A 505 10.17 8.31 -56.22
N CYS A 506 10.86 7.81 -55.20
CA CYS A 506 12.26 7.47 -55.32
C CYS A 506 12.64 6.38 -54.31
N ASN A 507 13.71 5.64 -54.63
CA ASN A 507 14.14 4.41 -53.96
C ASN A 507 15.53 4.53 -53.32
N LYS A 508 15.98 5.76 -53.04
CA LYS A 508 17.27 6.04 -52.40
C LYS A 508 17.03 6.76 -51.08
N THR A 509 17.93 6.56 -50.13
CA THR A 509 17.84 7.26 -48.84
C THR A 509 17.86 8.78 -49.07
N TYR A 510 16.92 9.51 -48.44
CA TYR A 510 16.77 10.97 -48.51
C TYR A 510 16.46 11.54 -49.90
N CYS A 511 15.93 10.73 -50.81
CA CYS A 511 15.71 11.14 -52.20
C CYS A 511 14.48 12.00 -52.43
N ASN A 512 13.54 12.08 -51.48
CA ASN A 512 12.26 12.76 -51.67
C ASN A 512 12.34 14.26 -51.36
N GLU A 513 13.25 14.96 -52.04
CA GLU A 513 13.47 16.39 -51.83
C GLU A 513 12.32 17.26 -52.37
N GLU A 514 12.05 18.37 -51.68
CA GLU A 514 11.05 19.37 -52.12
C GLU A 514 11.36 19.96 -53.51
N SER A 515 12.64 20.04 -53.88
CA SER A 515 13.12 20.56 -55.17
C SER A 515 12.61 19.78 -56.38
N LEU A 516 12.16 18.54 -56.17
CA LEU A 516 11.70 17.65 -57.23
C LEU A 516 10.30 18.00 -57.74
N VAL A 517 9.45 18.59 -56.89
CA VAL A 517 8.07 18.95 -57.27
C VAL A 517 7.97 20.43 -57.68
N PRO A 518 7.20 20.78 -58.74
CA PRO A 518 7.02 22.16 -59.16
C PRO A 518 6.51 23.06 -58.02
N LYS A 519 6.92 24.33 -58.01
CA LYS A 519 6.38 25.35 -57.10
C LYS A 519 5.05 25.87 -57.65
N HIS A 520 4.06 26.01 -56.77
CA HIS A 520 2.75 26.58 -57.09
C HIS A 520 2.72 28.07 -56.75
N CYS A 521 2.17 28.89 -57.65
CA CYS A 521 1.96 30.32 -57.46
C CYS A 521 0.52 30.71 -57.74
N TRP A 522 0.00 31.72 -57.05
CA TRP A 522 -1.31 32.28 -57.39
C TRP A 522 -1.27 32.98 -58.75
N ILE A 523 -2.32 32.79 -59.54
CA ILE A 523 -2.72 33.69 -60.61
C ILE A 523 -4.05 34.37 -60.26
N ASN A 524 -4.44 35.38 -61.03
CA ASN A 524 -5.72 36.06 -60.82
C ASN A 524 -6.88 35.06 -60.90
N GLU A 525 -8.01 35.35 -60.24
CA GLU A 525 -9.18 34.45 -60.16
C GLU A 525 -8.99 33.17 -59.32
N LYS A 526 -7.92 33.11 -58.49
CA LYS A 526 -7.58 31.98 -57.60
C LYS A 526 -7.18 30.69 -58.32
N GLU A 527 -6.82 30.78 -59.59
CA GLU A 527 -6.17 29.69 -60.29
C GLU A 527 -4.69 29.59 -59.85
N ILE A 528 -4.02 28.49 -60.22
CA ILE A 528 -2.63 28.21 -59.84
C ILE A 528 -1.79 27.98 -61.10
N CYS A 529 -0.63 28.63 -61.19
CA CYS A 529 0.40 28.28 -62.17
C CYS A 529 1.52 27.46 -61.51
N LYS A 530 2.11 26.53 -62.27
CA LYS A 530 3.23 25.68 -61.85
C LYS A 530 4.54 26.20 -62.45
N THR A 531 5.58 26.29 -61.63
CA THR A 531 6.91 26.73 -62.08
C THR A 531 8.02 25.88 -61.46
N LYS A 532 9.25 25.95 -62.01
CA LYS A 532 10.40 25.24 -61.42
C LYS A 532 10.63 25.75 -59.99
N PHE A 533 11.13 24.89 -59.10
CA PHE A 533 11.32 25.21 -57.68
C PHE A 533 12.08 26.54 -57.43
N ASN A 534 13.11 26.84 -58.23
CA ASN A 534 13.94 28.04 -58.10
C ASN A 534 13.33 29.31 -58.73
N ILE A 535 12.16 29.23 -59.35
CA ILE A 535 11.49 30.38 -59.96
C ILE A 535 10.54 31.00 -58.92
N PRO A 536 10.58 32.33 -58.68
CA PRO A 536 9.69 32.97 -57.72
C PRO A 536 8.22 32.94 -58.16
N CYS A 537 7.36 33.27 -57.22
CA CYS A 537 6.04 33.82 -57.55
C CYS A 537 6.11 35.33 -57.36
N PHE A 538 5.36 36.11 -58.13
CA PHE A 538 5.34 37.56 -57.99
C PHE A 538 3.92 38.12 -57.84
N THR A 539 3.85 39.29 -57.20
CA THR A 539 2.64 40.13 -57.10
C THR A 539 2.96 41.51 -57.65
N GLU A 540 2.13 42.01 -58.56
CA GLU A 540 2.17 43.36 -59.11
C GLU A 540 0.98 44.20 -58.61
N ARG A 541 1.20 45.49 -58.35
CA ARG A 541 0.14 46.44 -58.02
C ARG A 541 0.19 47.65 -58.94
N THR A 542 -0.93 47.96 -59.56
CA THR A 542 -1.08 49.16 -60.38
C THR A 542 -1.32 50.38 -59.50
N LEU A 543 -0.57 51.47 -59.71
CA LEU A 543 -0.70 52.68 -58.88
C LEU A 543 -1.99 53.49 -59.15
N ILE A 544 -2.62 53.30 -60.31
CA ILE A 544 -3.81 54.05 -60.74
C ILE A 544 -5.08 53.51 -60.07
N ASN A 545 -5.27 52.18 -60.08
CA ASN A 545 -6.50 51.53 -59.60
C ASN A 545 -6.29 50.71 -58.32
N SER A 546 -5.06 50.67 -57.79
CA SER A 546 -4.67 49.82 -56.64
C SER A 546 -5.03 48.34 -56.81
N LYS A 547 -5.16 47.85 -58.05
CA LYS A 547 -5.45 46.44 -58.35
C LYS A 547 -4.18 45.60 -58.28
N TYR A 548 -4.28 44.44 -57.65
CA TYR A 548 -3.22 43.43 -57.57
C TYR A 548 -3.34 42.41 -58.70
N TYR A 549 -2.19 41.97 -59.19
CA TYR A 549 -2.03 40.93 -60.19
C TYR A 549 -1.02 39.91 -59.68
N TYR A 550 -1.33 38.63 -59.80
CA TYR A 550 -0.50 37.52 -59.32
C TYR A 550 -0.03 36.67 -60.50
N ASN A 551 1.24 36.25 -60.53
CA ASN A 551 1.71 35.28 -61.51
C ASN A 551 3.00 34.53 -61.06
N CYS A 552 3.39 33.52 -61.84
CA CYS A 552 4.67 32.83 -61.77
C CYS A 552 5.76 33.68 -62.41
N GLY A 553 6.99 33.60 -61.88
CA GLY A 553 8.16 34.26 -62.47
C GLY A 553 8.75 35.32 -61.55
N ASN A 554 9.49 36.26 -62.15
CA ASN A 554 10.08 37.39 -61.45
C ASN A 554 9.56 38.71 -62.00
N CYS A 555 9.67 39.75 -61.19
CA CYS A 555 9.36 41.14 -61.53
C CYS A 555 10.16 41.69 -62.73
N SER A 556 11.23 41.01 -63.15
CA SER A 556 12.15 41.46 -64.20
C SER A 556 11.92 40.77 -65.55
N SER A 557 10.96 39.85 -65.66
CA SER A 557 10.77 39.07 -66.88
C SER A 557 10.15 39.92 -67.99
N LYS A 558 10.83 40.00 -69.14
CA LYS A 558 10.23 40.45 -70.42
C LYS A 558 9.15 39.47 -70.91
N ASP A 559 9.11 38.28 -70.31
CA ASP A 559 8.16 37.19 -70.56
C ASP A 559 6.95 37.26 -69.62
N LYS A 560 6.37 38.45 -69.45
CA LYS A 560 5.03 38.54 -68.85
C LYS A 560 4.05 37.75 -69.71
N ASP A 561 3.16 37.01 -69.07
CA ASP A 561 2.00 36.35 -69.68
C ASP A 561 1.31 37.31 -70.65
N GLU A 562 0.93 36.84 -71.84
CA GLU A 562 0.32 37.65 -72.90
C GLU A 562 -0.97 38.34 -72.43
N ASN A 563 -1.72 37.72 -71.53
CA ASN A 563 -2.90 38.31 -70.89
C ASN A 563 -2.53 39.41 -69.90
N LEU A 564 -1.46 39.23 -69.12
CA LEU A 564 -0.96 40.24 -68.20
C LEU A 564 -0.32 41.42 -68.96
N LYS A 565 0.39 41.16 -70.07
CA LYS A 565 0.90 42.18 -71.00
C LYS A 565 -0.24 43.01 -71.59
N LYS A 566 -1.33 42.38 -72.02
CA LYS A 566 -2.52 43.08 -72.54
C LYS A 566 -3.20 43.93 -71.46
N LEU A 567 -3.31 43.44 -70.23
CA LEU A 567 -3.89 44.17 -69.09
C LEU A 567 -3.03 45.34 -68.60
N LEU A 568 -1.71 45.23 -68.73
CA LEU A 568 -0.74 46.25 -68.28
C LEU A 568 -0.25 47.16 -69.42
N ASN A 569 -0.70 46.94 -70.65
CA ASN A 569 -0.23 47.68 -71.82
C ASN A 569 -0.62 49.16 -71.67
N GLY A 570 0.39 50.05 -71.65
CA GLY A 570 0.20 51.49 -71.41
C GLY A 570 0.16 51.93 -69.94
N ILE A 571 0.46 51.05 -68.97
CA ILE A 571 0.57 51.41 -67.56
C ILE A 571 2.05 51.45 -67.14
N ASP A 572 2.66 52.63 -67.19
CA ASP A 572 4.09 52.84 -66.82
C ASP A 572 4.36 52.85 -65.30
N ASN A 573 3.36 52.54 -64.47
CA ASN A 573 3.39 52.75 -63.02
C ASN A 573 2.95 51.51 -62.22
N VAL A 574 3.75 50.44 -62.29
CA VAL A 574 3.49 49.17 -61.60
C VAL A 574 4.56 48.90 -60.55
N GLN A 575 4.12 48.58 -59.34
CA GLN A 575 4.99 48.11 -58.27
C GLN A 575 5.01 46.59 -58.25
N CYS A 576 6.16 45.96 -58.04
CA CYS A 576 6.26 44.51 -58.07
C CYS A 576 7.02 43.93 -56.88
N ALA A 577 6.58 42.75 -56.43
CA ALA A 577 7.13 42.02 -55.30
C ALA A 577 7.32 40.53 -55.63
N ASP A 578 8.57 40.06 -55.61
CA ASP A 578 8.91 38.64 -55.76
C ASP A 578 8.93 37.92 -54.41
N CYS A 579 8.42 36.68 -54.37
CA CYS A 579 8.42 35.83 -53.20
C CYS A 579 9.05 34.46 -53.50
N ASN A 580 10.22 34.25 -52.89
CA ASN A 580 10.93 32.97 -52.97
C ASN A 580 10.48 31.99 -51.89
N ASN A 581 9.89 32.50 -50.81
CA ASN A 581 9.94 31.82 -49.50
C ASN A 581 8.90 30.72 -49.25
N SER A 582 7.94 30.47 -50.15
CA SER A 582 7.00 29.35 -50.06
C SER A 582 6.12 29.26 -51.32
N PRO A 583 5.46 28.13 -51.60
CA PRO A 583 4.35 28.06 -52.55
C PRO A 583 3.25 29.06 -52.18
N LEU A 584 2.52 29.57 -53.18
CA LEU A 584 1.35 30.44 -53.00
C LEU A 584 1.64 31.70 -52.15
N CYS A 585 2.91 32.13 -52.12
CA CYS A 585 3.37 33.25 -51.30
C CYS A 585 2.99 34.61 -51.86
N ASN A 586 2.64 34.68 -53.14
CA ASN A 586 2.30 35.91 -53.84
C ASN A 586 0.85 36.29 -53.54
N ASN A 587 0.65 36.99 -52.43
CA ASN A 587 -0.66 37.47 -52.01
C ASN A 587 -0.59 38.95 -51.61
N GLU A 588 -1.76 39.58 -51.41
CA GLU A 588 -1.87 40.99 -51.02
C GLU A 588 -1.14 41.28 -49.70
N LYS A 589 -1.31 40.41 -48.68
CA LYS A 589 -0.67 40.59 -47.38
C LYS A 589 0.86 40.60 -47.47
N PHE A 590 1.43 39.72 -48.29
CA PHE A 590 2.86 39.67 -48.58
C PHE A 590 3.33 40.95 -49.25
N PHE A 591 2.61 41.42 -50.28
CA PHE A 591 2.95 42.66 -50.97
C PHE A 591 2.88 43.87 -50.03
N GLU A 592 1.86 43.91 -49.17
CA GLU A 592 1.68 45.00 -48.20
C GLU A 592 2.74 45.03 -47.11
N SER A 593 3.36 43.90 -46.80
CA SER A 593 4.48 43.85 -45.86
C SER A 593 5.82 44.30 -46.43
N LYS A 594 5.92 44.62 -47.73
CA LYS A 594 7.19 45.01 -48.36
C LYS A 594 7.47 46.51 -48.25
N LEU A 595 8.74 46.84 -48.10
CA LEU A 595 9.20 48.22 -48.06
C LEU A 595 9.34 48.75 -49.50
N PHE A 596 8.69 49.88 -49.76
CA PHE A 596 8.89 50.69 -50.96
C PHE A 596 9.30 52.09 -50.50
N CYS A 597 10.16 52.77 -51.24
CA CYS A 597 10.71 54.07 -50.87
C CYS A 597 10.21 55.17 -51.81
N TRP A 598 10.21 56.42 -51.36
CA TRP A 598 10.17 57.54 -52.29
C TRP A 598 11.48 57.56 -53.08
N GLU A 599 11.39 57.81 -54.39
CA GLU A 599 12.53 57.96 -55.29
C GLU A 599 12.54 59.39 -55.84
N LYS A 600 13.65 60.07 -55.63
CA LYS A 600 13.94 61.42 -56.15
C LYS A 600 15.44 61.54 -56.38
N THR A 601 15.83 61.75 -57.63
CA THR A 601 17.24 62.01 -58.00
C THR A 601 17.55 63.51 -58.01
N LYS A 602 18.83 63.89 -58.01
CA LYS A 602 19.29 65.29 -58.15
C LYS A 602 18.66 66.06 -59.32
N LEU A 603 18.28 65.37 -60.40
CA LEU A 603 17.75 65.97 -61.62
C LEU A 603 16.22 66.12 -61.61
N GLN A 604 15.52 65.55 -60.61
CA GLN A 604 14.07 65.51 -60.56
C GLN A 604 13.50 66.54 -59.58
N THR A 605 12.48 67.28 -60.02
CA THR A 605 11.77 68.24 -59.17
C THR A 605 10.80 67.56 -58.21
N ASN A 606 10.07 66.54 -58.68
CA ASN A 606 9.07 65.81 -57.91
C ASN A 606 9.57 64.41 -57.50
N LYS A 607 9.20 63.97 -56.30
CA LYS A 607 9.42 62.59 -55.84
C LYS A 607 8.38 61.64 -56.43
N THR A 608 8.76 60.39 -56.67
CA THR A 608 7.88 59.33 -57.22
C THR A 608 7.88 58.10 -56.31
N LYS A 609 6.82 57.29 -56.37
CA LYS A 609 6.75 56.03 -55.61
C LYS A 609 7.71 55.02 -56.25
N GLY A 610 8.64 54.47 -55.47
CA GLY A 610 9.55 53.44 -55.96
C GLY A 610 8.82 52.21 -56.48
N MET A 611 9.29 51.68 -57.60
CA MET A 611 8.64 50.56 -58.31
C MET A 611 9.08 49.18 -57.81
N LYS A 612 10.26 49.12 -57.18
CA LYS A 612 10.85 47.87 -56.67
C LYS A 612 10.84 47.84 -55.14
N ILE A 613 10.81 46.63 -54.59
CA ILE A 613 11.01 46.42 -53.16
C ILE A 613 12.40 46.94 -52.79
N CYS A 614 12.46 47.66 -51.67
CA CYS A 614 13.70 47.98 -51.01
C CYS A 614 14.00 46.97 -49.88
N GLU A 615 15.09 46.22 -50.00
CA GLU A 615 15.44 45.19 -49.01
C GLU A 615 16.16 45.75 -47.77
N GLU A 616 16.78 46.93 -47.88
CA GLU A 616 17.59 47.53 -46.80
C GLU A 616 16.82 48.55 -45.96
N GLU A 617 16.80 49.82 -46.39
CA GLU A 617 16.09 50.96 -45.82
C GLU A 617 15.78 51.96 -46.91
N CYS A 618 14.84 52.85 -46.64
CA CYS A 618 14.68 54.05 -47.44
C CYS A 618 15.59 55.14 -46.89
N PHE A 619 16.36 55.80 -47.74
CA PHE A 619 17.15 56.97 -47.35
C PHE A 619 16.53 58.26 -47.89
N VAL A 620 16.79 59.35 -47.16
CA VAL A 620 16.61 60.72 -47.61
C VAL A 620 17.86 61.50 -47.24
N LEU A 621 18.41 62.18 -48.23
CA LEU A 621 19.68 62.85 -48.17
C LEU A 621 19.51 64.29 -48.65
N ARG A 622 20.01 65.26 -47.88
CA ARG A 622 20.12 66.66 -48.28
C ARG A 622 21.58 67.03 -48.46
N ASP A 623 21.91 67.56 -49.63
CA ASP A 623 23.20 68.14 -49.94
C ASP A 623 23.43 69.42 -49.10
N ASN A 624 24.57 69.53 -48.42
CA ASN A 624 24.84 70.66 -47.51
C ASN A 624 25.13 71.98 -48.25
N GLU A 625 25.54 71.95 -49.51
CA GLU A 625 25.95 73.14 -50.26
C GLU A 625 24.76 73.77 -50.98
N ASN A 626 23.95 72.94 -51.64
CA ASN A 626 22.88 73.41 -52.53
C ASN A 626 21.48 73.06 -52.02
N GLY A 627 21.36 72.27 -50.95
CA GLY A 627 20.08 71.87 -50.36
C GLY A 627 19.28 70.85 -51.16
N ILE A 628 19.86 70.29 -52.24
CA ILE A 628 19.21 69.31 -53.12
C ILE A 628 18.91 68.04 -52.32
N VAL A 629 17.68 67.53 -52.48
CA VAL A 629 17.20 66.34 -51.78
C VAL A 629 17.18 65.13 -52.70
N GLU A 630 17.87 64.08 -52.29
CA GLU A 630 17.84 62.76 -52.89
C GLU A 630 17.07 61.80 -51.98
N GLN A 631 16.23 60.96 -52.58
CA GLN A 631 15.44 59.94 -51.89
C GLN A 631 15.58 58.63 -52.66
N GLY A 632 15.71 57.51 -51.97
CA GLY A 632 15.75 56.22 -52.63
C GLY A 632 15.82 55.05 -51.67
N CYS A 633 16.08 53.88 -52.24
CA CYS A 633 16.37 52.66 -51.52
C CYS A 633 17.88 52.53 -51.24
N GLY A 634 18.23 52.07 -50.05
CA GLY A 634 19.58 51.81 -49.59
C GLY A 634 19.92 52.58 -48.31
N ASN A 635 21.15 52.41 -47.87
CA ASN A 635 21.68 53.11 -46.70
C ASN A 635 22.26 54.48 -47.08
N CYS A 636 22.52 55.31 -46.06
CA CYS A 636 23.29 56.53 -46.21
C CYS A 636 24.76 56.23 -46.52
N SER A 637 25.19 56.40 -47.77
CA SER A 637 26.61 56.42 -48.11
C SER A 637 27.24 57.66 -47.46
N ASN A 638 28.25 57.48 -46.60
CA ASN A 638 28.96 58.57 -45.91
C ASN A 638 29.56 59.55 -46.93
N LYS A 639 28.81 60.59 -47.29
CA LYS A 639 29.32 61.77 -47.97
C LYS A 639 29.47 62.85 -46.90
N GLU A 640 30.71 63.27 -46.61
CA GLU A 640 31.03 64.31 -45.63
C GLU A 640 30.23 65.61 -45.83
N TYR A 641 29.69 65.82 -47.04
CA TYR A 641 28.97 67.00 -47.48
C TYR A 641 27.45 66.83 -47.57
N SER A 642 26.85 65.86 -46.88
CA SER A 642 25.39 65.69 -46.88
C SER A 642 24.82 65.25 -45.53
N GLU A 643 23.60 65.66 -45.23
CA GLU A 643 22.81 65.11 -44.15
C GLU A 643 21.90 64.01 -44.67
N CYS A 644 22.09 62.80 -44.16
CA CYS A 644 21.30 61.65 -44.58
C CYS A 644 20.62 60.98 -43.40
N LYS A 645 19.37 60.58 -43.61
CA LYS A 645 18.56 59.82 -42.66
C LYS A 645 17.99 58.60 -43.36
N THR A 646 17.88 57.52 -42.61
CA THR A 646 17.27 56.28 -43.09
C THR A 646 16.05 55.90 -42.27
N CYS A 647 15.20 55.07 -42.85
CA CYS A 647 14.00 54.57 -42.20
C CYS A 647 13.58 53.21 -42.79
N LYS A 648 13.01 52.33 -41.94
CA LYS A 648 12.54 50.99 -42.31
C LYS A 648 11.09 50.72 -41.93
N ASN A 649 10.47 51.63 -41.17
CA ASN A 649 9.30 51.29 -40.36
C ASN A 649 7.99 51.31 -41.15
N LYS A 650 7.92 52.02 -42.28
CA LYS A 650 6.70 52.17 -43.10
C LYS A 650 7.06 52.37 -44.57
N LYS A 651 6.13 52.01 -45.46
CA LYS A 651 6.24 52.36 -46.89
C LYS A 651 6.40 53.87 -47.03
N TYR A 652 7.33 54.27 -47.87
CA TYR A 652 7.62 55.66 -48.21
C TYR A 652 7.95 56.55 -47.00
N CYS A 653 8.67 55.99 -46.03
CA CYS A 653 9.00 56.69 -44.80
C CYS A 653 10.04 57.79 -44.97
N ASN A 654 10.79 57.80 -46.08
CA ASN A 654 11.94 58.68 -46.31
C ASN A 654 11.51 60.08 -46.75
N GLU A 655 10.64 60.71 -45.97
CA GLU A 655 10.15 62.06 -46.22
C GLU A 655 11.24 63.12 -46.04
N GLU A 656 11.14 64.22 -46.79
CA GLU A 656 12.13 65.31 -46.75
C GLU A 656 12.25 65.95 -45.36
N ASN A 657 11.18 65.90 -44.56
CA ASN A 657 11.17 66.46 -43.21
C ASN A 657 12.06 65.72 -42.21
N LEU A 658 12.60 64.55 -42.55
CA LEU A 658 13.54 63.82 -41.70
C LEU A 658 14.92 64.49 -41.67
N VAL A 659 15.29 65.20 -42.73
CA VAL A 659 16.56 65.93 -42.82
C VAL A 659 16.37 67.40 -42.47
N SER A 660 17.30 67.92 -41.67
CA SER A 660 17.28 69.29 -41.16
C SER A 660 17.38 70.33 -42.28
N ILE A 661 16.90 71.53 -42.02
CA ILE A 661 17.24 72.74 -42.80
C ILE A 661 18.59 73.24 -42.28
N HIS A 662 19.46 73.68 -43.18
CA HIS A 662 20.74 74.28 -42.81
C HIS A 662 20.67 75.78 -43.03
N CYS A 663 21.27 76.56 -42.13
CA CYS A 663 21.34 78.00 -42.21
C CYS A 663 22.79 78.44 -42.18
N PHE A 664 23.10 79.61 -42.76
CA PHE A 664 24.38 80.26 -42.54
C PHE A 664 24.55 80.65 -41.08
N ASP A 665 25.76 80.46 -40.56
CA ASP A 665 26.19 80.85 -39.21
C ASP A 665 27.54 81.57 -39.32
N ASN A 666 27.86 82.48 -38.40
CA ASN A 666 29.03 83.37 -38.47
C ASN A 666 30.39 82.65 -38.56
N LYS A 667 30.43 81.33 -38.31
CA LYS A 667 31.66 80.51 -38.38
C LYS A 667 31.60 79.37 -39.43
N LYS A 668 30.40 78.87 -39.79
CA LYS A 668 30.14 77.76 -40.76
C LYS A 668 28.66 77.78 -41.20
N THR A 669 27.94 76.69 -40.94
CA THR A 669 26.50 76.50 -41.10
C THR A 669 25.97 75.84 -39.85
N CYS A 670 24.76 76.19 -39.44
CA CYS A 670 24.05 75.53 -38.33
C CYS A 670 22.83 74.75 -38.87
N LYS A 671 22.27 73.84 -38.07
CA LYS A 671 21.12 73.00 -38.45
C LYS A 671 19.90 73.35 -37.62
N THR A 672 18.73 73.38 -38.26
CA THR A 672 17.43 73.60 -37.61
C THR A 672 16.39 72.61 -38.12
N LEU A 673 15.32 72.38 -37.35
CA LEU A 673 14.25 71.46 -37.73
C LEU A 673 13.61 71.87 -39.06
N PHE A 674 13.03 70.92 -39.80
CA PHE A 674 12.44 71.17 -41.13
C PHE A 674 11.35 72.28 -41.14
N ASN A 675 10.62 72.46 -40.05
CA ASN A 675 9.59 73.51 -39.91
C ASN A 675 10.08 74.75 -39.14
N SER A 676 11.38 74.94 -39.03
CA SER A 676 12.00 76.05 -38.29
C SER A 676 12.65 77.05 -39.24
N SER A 677 12.91 78.25 -38.73
CA SER A 677 13.44 79.36 -39.50
C SER A 677 14.98 79.43 -39.44
N CYS A 678 15.58 80.12 -40.40
CA CYS A 678 16.91 80.71 -40.28
C CYS A 678 16.75 82.22 -39.99
N TYR A 679 17.71 82.85 -39.33
CA TYR A 679 17.67 84.29 -39.10
C TYR A 679 18.93 85.03 -39.56
N LEU A 680 18.76 86.32 -39.87
CA LEU A 680 19.83 87.32 -39.91
C LEU A 680 19.52 88.43 -38.91
N LEU A 681 20.50 88.81 -38.09
CA LEU A 681 20.41 89.80 -37.02
C LEU A 681 21.44 90.91 -37.25
N ARG A 682 21.04 92.17 -37.09
CA ARG A 682 22.01 93.27 -37.00
C ARG A 682 22.49 93.41 -35.56
N ASN A 683 23.81 93.31 -35.34
CA ASN A 683 24.42 93.38 -34.01
C ASN A 683 24.72 94.83 -33.57
N SER A 684 25.18 95.01 -32.32
CA SER A 684 25.47 96.33 -31.74
C SER A 684 26.61 97.09 -32.41
N THR A 685 27.50 96.40 -33.14
CA THR A 685 28.58 97.02 -33.94
C THR A 685 28.18 97.26 -35.39
N ASN A 686 26.88 97.16 -35.70
CA ASN A 686 26.30 97.31 -37.04
C ASN A 686 26.68 96.19 -38.04
N GLY A 687 27.35 95.14 -37.58
CA GLY A 687 27.61 93.92 -38.34
C GLY A 687 26.36 93.06 -38.49
N VAL A 688 26.34 92.22 -39.53
CA VAL A 688 25.31 91.20 -39.71
C VAL A 688 25.77 89.90 -39.05
N SER A 689 24.92 89.33 -38.22
CA SER A 689 25.06 88.01 -37.64
C SER A 689 24.00 87.09 -38.21
N LYS A 690 24.34 85.82 -38.43
CA LYS A 690 23.44 84.81 -39.02
C LYS A 690 23.32 83.64 -38.06
N GLY A 691 22.17 82.95 -38.07
CA GLY A 691 22.02 81.76 -37.25
C GLY A 691 20.73 80.98 -37.53
N CYS A 692 20.52 79.97 -36.68
CA CYS A 692 19.42 79.00 -36.79
C CYS A 692 18.33 79.26 -35.75
N GLY A 693 17.10 78.93 -36.14
CA GLY A 693 15.92 79.04 -35.30
C GLY A 693 15.24 80.39 -35.43
N LYS A 694 14.34 80.64 -34.48
CA LYS A 694 13.60 81.89 -34.42
C LYS A 694 14.51 83.06 -34.07
N CYS A 695 14.05 84.22 -34.47
CA CYS A 695 14.69 85.49 -34.24
C CYS A 695 14.95 85.72 -32.74
N PRO A 696 16.21 85.85 -32.30
CA PRO A 696 16.52 86.04 -30.88
C PRO A 696 16.22 87.44 -30.37
N PHE A 697 16.14 88.43 -31.27
CA PHE A 697 15.87 89.84 -30.95
C PHE A 697 14.96 90.45 -32.01
N TYR A 698 14.41 91.63 -31.74
CA TYR A 698 13.57 92.34 -32.73
C TYR A 698 14.37 92.96 -33.89
N THR A 699 15.71 93.00 -33.81
CA THR A 699 16.60 93.51 -34.87
C THR A 699 17.03 92.45 -35.88
N CYS A 700 16.24 91.39 -36.03
CA CYS A 700 16.49 90.32 -37.00
C CYS A 700 15.31 90.05 -37.92
N LYS A 701 15.59 89.34 -39.02
CA LYS A 701 14.60 88.80 -39.95
C LYS A 701 14.75 87.29 -40.05
N GLU A 702 13.61 86.61 -40.05
CA GLU A 702 13.52 85.17 -40.28
C GLU A 702 13.29 84.86 -41.76
N CYS A 703 13.75 83.69 -42.21
CA CYS A 703 13.41 83.11 -43.50
C CYS A 703 13.26 81.58 -43.38
N ASN A 704 12.45 81.00 -44.26
CA ASN A 704 12.20 79.56 -44.29
C ASN A 704 12.90 78.94 -45.51
N GLY A 705 13.72 77.92 -45.29
CA GLY A 705 14.39 77.17 -46.35
C GLY A 705 15.89 77.03 -46.15
N HIS A 706 16.50 76.12 -46.92
CA HIS A 706 17.93 75.83 -46.85
C HIS A 706 18.76 77.04 -47.30
N LEU A 707 19.70 77.46 -46.45
CA LEU A 707 20.63 78.57 -46.67
C LEU A 707 19.92 79.87 -47.10
N CYS A 708 18.70 80.09 -46.63
CA CYS A 708 17.91 81.25 -47.03
C CYS A 708 18.45 82.56 -46.45
N ASN A 709 19.20 82.49 -45.34
CA ASN A 709 19.65 83.64 -44.56
C ASN A 709 20.96 84.26 -45.09
N ASP A 710 21.05 84.40 -46.41
CA ASP A 710 22.17 85.04 -47.12
C ASP A 710 22.02 86.57 -47.07
N GLU A 711 23.03 87.27 -46.55
CA GLU A 711 23.02 88.74 -46.43
C GLU A 711 23.05 89.46 -47.77
N ASN A 712 23.54 88.81 -48.83
CA ASN A 712 23.51 89.35 -50.19
C ASN A 712 22.10 89.33 -50.77
N LYS A 713 21.25 88.40 -50.31
CA LYS A 713 19.86 88.26 -50.76
C LYS A 713 18.88 89.01 -49.84
N ILE A 714 19.10 88.95 -48.53
CA ILE A 714 18.26 89.58 -47.51
C ILE A 714 19.01 90.79 -46.94
N LYS A 715 18.73 91.98 -47.48
CA LYS A 715 19.24 93.23 -46.92
C LYS A 715 18.53 93.55 -45.60
N LEU A 716 19.27 93.48 -44.50
CA LEU A 716 18.77 93.93 -43.20
C LEU A 716 18.71 95.46 -43.16
N PRO A 717 17.62 96.05 -42.65
CA PRO A 717 17.57 97.48 -42.37
C PRO A 717 18.52 97.83 -41.22
N TYR A 718 18.89 99.10 -41.10
CA TYR A 718 19.52 99.63 -39.89
C TYR A 718 18.45 99.86 -38.83
N TYR A 719 18.82 99.82 -37.55
CA TYR A 719 17.87 99.98 -36.45
C TYR A 719 18.31 101.15 -35.57
N CYS A 720 17.44 102.13 -35.38
CA CYS A 720 17.64 103.20 -34.39
C CYS A 720 16.77 102.93 -33.17
N PHE A 721 17.39 102.85 -31.99
CA PHE A 721 16.70 102.60 -30.73
C PHE A 721 16.26 103.92 -30.09
N GLY A 722 15.02 103.96 -29.62
CA GLY A 722 14.43 105.06 -28.86
C GLY A 722 14.21 104.69 -27.39
N LEU A 723 13.54 105.58 -26.66
CA LEU A 723 13.17 105.37 -25.26
C LEU A 723 12.26 104.13 -25.09
N MET A 724 12.47 103.40 -23.99
CA MET A 724 11.68 102.22 -23.58
C MET A 724 11.66 101.07 -24.61
N ALA A 725 12.83 100.72 -25.19
CA ALA A 725 12.99 99.61 -26.12
C ALA A 725 12.21 99.70 -27.45
N ASN A 726 11.66 100.88 -27.77
CA ASN A 726 11.15 101.14 -29.12
C ASN A 726 12.30 101.21 -30.13
N TYR A 727 12.07 100.73 -31.33
CA TYR A 727 13.05 100.80 -32.42
C TYR A 727 12.39 101.24 -33.72
N LYS A 728 13.19 101.83 -34.61
CA LYS A 728 12.77 102.19 -35.97
C LYS A 728 13.72 101.57 -36.98
N GLU A 729 13.15 100.93 -38.01
CA GLU A 729 13.90 100.48 -39.18
C GLU A 729 14.27 101.67 -40.06
N CYS A 730 15.55 101.78 -40.40
CA CYS A 730 16.14 102.86 -41.16
C CYS A 730 16.89 102.30 -42.37
N LYS A 731 16.94 103.08 -43.46
CA LYS A 731 17.71 102.74 -44.67
C LYS A 731 19.20 103.06 -44.54
N GLU A 732 19.55 103.97 -43.65
CA GLU A 732 20.91 104.47 -43.41
C GLU A 732 21.33 104.19 -41.95
N ASN A 733 22.63 104.13 -41.70
CA ASN A 733 23.22 103.79 -40.40
C ASN A 733 23.28 104.96 -39.40
N ASN A 734 22.84 106.16 -39.80
CA ASN A 734 22.92 107.36 -38.97
C ASN A 734 21.71 107.43 -38.02
N CYS A 735 21.97 107.25 -36.72
CA CYS A 735 20.99 107.50 -35.66
C CYS A 735 21.46 108.70 -34.82
N TYR A 736 20.56 109.64 -34.56
CA TYR A 736 20.81 110.79 -33.69
C TYR A 736 19.79 110.82 -32.56
N ILE A 737 20.24 111.17 -31.36
CA ILE A 737 19.37 111.50 -30.22
C ILE A 737 19.32 113.02 -30.16
N ALA A 738 18.16 113.59 -30.49
CA ALA A 738 17.95 115.02 -30.28
C ALA A 738 17.62 115.27 -28.81
N ASN A 739 18.47 116.01 -28.10
CA ASN A 739 18.13 116.52 -26.77
C ASN A 739 17.24 117.76 -26.97
N ILE A 740 15.97 117.67 -26.58
CA ILE A 740 15.04 118.78 -26.66
C ILE A 740 15.05 119.49 -25.30
N GLU A 741 15.81 120.58 -25.18
CA GLU A 741 15.71 121.47 -24.03
C GLU A 741 14.43 122.31 -24.16
N ILE A 742 13.42 121.99 -23.36
CA ILE A 742 12.20 122.80 -23.26
C ILE A 742 12.51 124.00 -22.35
N ASN A 743 12.88 125.13 -22.94
CA ASN A 743 12.93 126.39 -22.23
C ASN A 743 11.49 126.87 -21.96
N ASN A 744 11.01 126.68 -20.73
CA ASN A 744 9.78 127.31 -20.26
C ASN A 744 9.98 128.83 -20.17
N LYS A 745 9.35 129.57 -21.10
CA LYS A 745 9.02 130.99 -20.92
C LYS A 745 7.51 131.15 -20.89
#